data_AF-A0A9W7D8N2-F1
#
_entry.id   AF-A0A9W7D8N2-F1
#
_cell.length_a   1.000
_cell.length_b   1.000
_cell.length_c   1.000
_cell.angle_alpha   90.00
_cell.angle_beta   90.00
_cell.angle_gamma   90.00
#
_symmetry.space_group_name_H-M   'P 1'
#
loop_
_entity.id
_entity.type
_entity.pdbx_description
1 polymer ?
#
loop_
_entity_poly.entity_id
_entity_poly.type
_entity_poly.pdbx_seq_one_letter_code
_entity_poly.pdbx_strand_id
1 'polypeptide(L)'
;MSLNDLKPSNTKRARATAMKAFERFLVSESTNMKHVKALIVADESRATTILVTLMDKFGVYLAFHAGAKGQHLSRHSVAQYFRQVKCWLLDEYPVQGGAASRQLLAMGRTLEQHCIKRESGGFVKKAVACTKEDLKKMTSYLYSTASCASDYQDAALLCLLWFLFGRASDLTFVRKQQLSIGAGGVFFIRFIRVKTSDEQALSLFPDADFTTCPLLSIALALVTQESPCAALLNHLPMQSKDVSVELTDSMPLLDLLETNVPLEPSPPKKSAADRTTPTLGIHAFVNRLLDRVAAPAGVEESLSSHSFRRGGAQHANASSDLTAQWIFDRGAWNLTTTNKAFAYVFNTPKEDHQVAKVLSGMAPKQASHLPSLESFDSVTQDQIREIGHKLFNASHALSDKAFNICAAVRDVLTATIILHYPSLTKLNPQAPVVKTIQRCVAASGASITSLLAWSQQLTLSLAQVSSTAEDLITGNVKAKVAFEHQAALIERLIEVNNNLEARVNLLEAASNKHEERTSARNDQAKRPNESVPVKRRRRSKTTPLVDTWFAWYTAVPRGWLSTDKHKKSDSKQLVAFMKLFIEDGYTLDEASPSYKDTTRHLGELASSKLTAYLSERGISSKGSSAVLKALRQLHREESLNELIIAYDQRLAIGRVVDPAPMHHQRSLKVLL
;
A
#
# COMPACT_ATOMS: atom_id res chain seq x y z
N MET A 1 1.18 -44.29 -34.23
CA MET A 1 1.02 -42.92 -34.76
C MET A 1 0.79 -41.99 -33.59
N SER A 2 1.55 -40.89 -33.49
CA SER A 2 1.34 -39.89 -32.44
C SER A 2 0.10 -39.05 -32.77
N LEU A 3 -0.63 -38.57 -31.75
CA LEU A 3 -1.70 -37.56 -31.91
C LEU A 3 -1.24 -36.30 -32.67
N ASN A 4 0.08 -36.04 -32.73
CA ASN A 4 0.65 -34.96 -33.52
C ASN A 4 0.68 -35.24 -35.04
N ASP A 5 0.61 -36.50 -35.47
CA ASP A 5 0.64 -36.89 -36.88
C ASP A 5 -0.70 -36.58 -37.58
N LEU A 6 -1.80 -36.59 -36.81
CA LEU A 6 -3.18 -36.33 -37.25
C LEU A 6 -3.53 -34.83 -37.39
N LYS A 7 -2.64 -33.90 -36.99
CA LYS A 7 -2.92 -32.45 -37.07
C LYS A 7 -2.82 -31.95 -38.53
N PRO A 8 -3.75 -31.10 -39.01
CA PRO A 8 -3.71 -30.55 -40.37
C PRO A 8 -2.38 -29.84 -40.69
N SER A 9 -1.90 -29.95 -41.93
CA SER A 9 -0.62 -29.38 -42.38
C SER A 9 -0.50 -27.87 -42.11
N ASN A 10 -1.60 -27.13 -42.20
CA ASN A 10 -1.65 -25.70 -41.89
C ASN A 10 -1.40 -25.42 -40.40
N THR A 11 -1.93 -26.27 -39.50
CA THR A 11 -1.71 -26.17 -38.05
C THR A 11 -0.27 -26.51 -37.69
N LYS A 12 0.34 -27.50 -38.36
CA LYS A 12 1.76 -27.85 -38.18
C LYS A 12 2.66 -26.68 -38.58
N ARG A 13 2.39 -26.04 -39.72
CA ARG A 13 3.13 -24.85 -40.19
C ARG A 13 2.96 -23.65 -39.24
N ALA A 14 1.74 -23.38 -38.79
CA ALA A 14 1.47 -22.32 -37.81
C ALA A 14 2.21 -22.53 -36.48
N ARG A 15 2.24 -23.77 -35.97
CA ARG A 15 3.00 -24.13 -34.77
C ARG A 15 4.50 -23.89 -34.97
N ALA A 16 5.07 -24.32 -36.09
CA ALA A 16 6.49 -24.12 -36.40
C ALA A 16 6.87 -22.63 -36.44
N THR A 17 6.04 -21.78 -37.04
CA THR A 17 6.27 -20.31 -37.07
C THR A 17 6.22 -19.70 -35.68
N ALA A 18 5.26 -20.11 -34.85
CA ALA A 18 5.14 -19.64 -33.47
C ALA A 18 6.34 -20.08 -32.61
N MET A 19 6.82 -21.32 -32.79
CA MET A 19 8.00 -21.82 -32.09
C MET A 19 9.27 -21.07 -32.49
N LYS A 20 9.45 -20.73 -33.77
CA LYS A 20 10.56 -19.86 -34.20
C LYS A 20 10.49 -18.44 -33.60
N ALA A 21 9.28 -17.92 -33.37
CA ALA A 21 9.11 -16.64 -32.67
C ALA A 21 9.45 -16.77 -31.18
N PHE A 22 9.08 -17.90 -30.58
CA PHE A 22 9.41 -18.22 -29.19
C PHE A 22 10.91 -18.39 -28.96
N GLU A 23 11.61 -19.09 -29.85
CA GLU A 23 13.07 -19.23 -29.80
C GLU A 23 13.78 -17.88 -29.90
N ARG A 24 13.34 -16.99 -30.80
CA ARG A 24 13.87 -15.62 -30.88
C ARG A 24 13.68 -14.83 -29.59
N PHE A 25 12.52 -14.98 -28.95
CA PHE A 25 12.26 -14.40 -27.63
C PHE A 25 13.24 -14.93 -26.58
N LEU A 26 13.46 -16.25 -26.51
CA LEU A 26 14.40 -16.84 -25.55
C LEU A 26 15.82 -16.30 -25.76
N VAL A 27 16.27 -16.19 -27.01
CA VAL A 27 17.58 -15.59 -27.33
C VAL A 27 17.65 -14.13 -26.87
N SER A 28 16.59 -13.34 -27.05
CA SER A 28 16.56 -11.95 -26.58
C SER A 28 16.64 -11.79 -25.06
N GLU A 29 16.19 -12.80 -24.31
CA GLU A 29 16.32 -12.87 -22.84
C GLU A 29 17.60 -13.60 -22.39
N SER A 30 18.57 -13.76 -23.30
CA SER A 30 19.85 -14.46 -23.07
C SER A 30 19.67 -15.89 -22.54
N THR A 31 18.60 -16.58 -22.95
CA THR A 31 18.28 -17.94 -22.53
C THR A 31 18.00 -18.85 -23.72
N ASN A 32 17.80 -20.15 -23.47
CA ASN A 32 17.45 -21.11 -24.51
C ASN A 32 16.56 -22.24 -23.97
N MET A 33 15.94 -22.99 -24.88
CA MET A 33 15.01 -24.05 -24.51
C MET A 33 15.65 -25.14 -23.64
N LYS A 34 16.93 -25.48 -23.86
CA LYS A 34 17.63 -26.50 -23.08
C LYS A 34 17.76 -26.06 -21.61
N HIS A 35 18.07 -24.79 -21.38
CA HIS A 35 18.15 -24.21 -20.05
C HIS A 35 16.80 -24.16 -19.35
N VAL A 36 15.73 -23.75 -20.06
CA VAL A 36 14.35 -23.75 -19.52
C VAL A 36 13.91 -25.17 -19.14
N LYS A 37 14.19 -26.17 -19.99
CA LYS A 37 13.92 -27.58 -19.69
C LYS A 37 14.67 -28.05 -18.44
N ALA A 38 15.95 -27.70 -18.31
CA ALA A 38 16.75 -28.03 -17.12
C ALA A 38 16.18 -27.41 -15.83
N LEU A 39 15.69 -26.17 -15.88
CA LEU A 39 15.07 -25.50 -14.73
C LEU A 39 13.74 -26.15 -14.32
N ILE A 40 12.94 -26.60 -15.28
CA ILE A 40 11.67 -27.28 -15.01
C ILE A 40 11.91 -28.67 -14.38
N VAL A 41 12.93 -29.40 -14.86
CA VAL A 41 13.31 -30.71 -14.31
C VAL A 41 13.97 -30.58 -12.94
N ALA A 42 14.79 -29.54 -12.71
CA ALA A 42 15.48 -29.35 -11.44
C ALA A 42 14.55 -28.91 -10.29
N ASP A 43 13.40 -28.32 -10.60
CA ASP A 43 12.44 -27.86 -9.59
C ASP A 43 10.99 -28.04 -10.04
N GLU A 44 10.49 -29.26 -9.84
CA GLU A 44 9.13 -29.66 -10.17
C GLU A 44 8.07 -28.84 -9.42
N SER A 45 8.40 -28.34 -8.22
CA SER A 45 7.49 -27.48 -7.43
C SER A 45 7.33 -26.07 -8.01
N ARG A 46 8.34 -25.57 -8.72
CA ARG A 46 8.32 -24.27 -9.41
C ARG A 46 7.97 -24.36 -10.89
N ALA A 47 7.86 -25.57 -11.45
CA ALA A 47 7.60 -25.79 -12.87
C ALA A 47 6.36 -25.04 -13.39
N THR A 48 5.23 -25.07 -12.68
CA THR A 48 4.02 -24.33 -13.05
C THR A 48 4.26 -22.81 -13.08
N THR A 49 4.97 -22.28 -12.09
CA THR A 49 5.34 -20.85 -12.03
C THR A 49 6.27 -20.48 -13.18
N ILE A 50 7.25 -21.32 -13.49
CA ILE A 50 8.19 -21.11 -14.60
C ILE A 50 7.42 -21.03 -15.93
N LEU A 51 6.48 -21.95 -16.19
CA LEU A 51 5.65 -21.94 -17.40
C LEU A 51 4.80 -20.68 -17.53
N VAL A 52 4.21 -20.22 -16.43
CA VAL A 52 3.38 -19.02 -16.39
C VAL A 52 4.23 -17.76 -16.62
N THR A 53 5.36 -17.62 -15.93
CA THR A 53 6.29 -16.49 -16.11
C THR A 53 6.85 -16.45 -17.54
N LEU A 54 7.17 -17.61 -18.11
CA LEU A 54 7.69 -17.72 -19.46
C LEU A 54 6.67 -17.25 -20.49
N MET A 55 5.41 -17.64 -20.32
CA MET A 55 4.31 -17.20 -21.18
C MET A 55 3.94 -15.73 -20.97
N ASP A 56 4.09 -15.20 -19.75
CA ASP A 56 3.87 -13.77 -19.46
C ASP A 56 4.85 -12.91 -20.23
N LYS A 57 6.14 -13.20 -20.07
CA LYS A 57 7.22 -12.53 -20.80
C LYS A 57 7.07 -12.68 -22.31
N PHE A 58 6.68 -13.86 -22.78
CA PHE A 58 6.42 -14.07 -24.21
C PHE A 58 5.21 -13.26 -24.72
N GLY A 59 4.15 -13.13 -23.92
CA GLY A 59 3.01 -12.27 -24.23
C GLY A 59 3.40 -10.80 -24.36
N VAL A 60 4.23 -10.30 -23.43
CA VAL A 60 4.81 -8.95 -23.49
C VAL A 60 5.68 -8.78 -24.74
N TYR A 61 6.56 -9.75 -25.02
CA TYR A 61 7.36 -9.76 -26.23
C TYR A 61 6.48 -9.64 -27.48
N LEU A 62 5.44 -10.46 -27.61
CA LEU A 62 4.54 -10.38 -28.78
C LEU A 62 3.77 -9.05 -28.88
N ALA A 63 3.41 -8.43 -27.75
CA ALA A 63 2.68 -7.17 -27.73
C ALA A 63 3.52 -5.97 -28.23
N PHE A 64 4.82 -5.97 -27.90
CA PHE A 64 5.72 -4.83 -28.13
C PHE A 64 6.79 -5.09 -29.20
N HIS A 65 7.02 -6.34 -29.62
CA HIS A 65 8.00 -6.66 -30.64
C HIS A 65 7.62 -6.02 -31.98
N ALA A 66 8.48 -5.11 -32.45
CA ALA A 66 8.41 -4.54 -33.78
C ALA A 66 9.21 -5.44 -34.74
N GLY A 67 8.58 -5.86 -35.83
CA GLY A 67 9.26 -6.63 -36.87
C GLY A 67 10.31 -5.78 -37.62
N ALA A 68 11.00 -6.37 -38.59
CA ALA A 68 12.06 -5.71 -39.37
C ALA A 68 11.63 -4.41 -40.09
N LYS A 69 10.32 -4.17 -40.26
CA LYS A 69 9.74 -2.94 -40.83
C LYS A 69 9.28 -1.92 -39.78
N GLY A 70 9.63 -2.10 -38.50
CA GLY A 70 9.18 -1.26 -37.39
C GLY A 70 7.70 -1.43 -36.99
N GLN A 71 6.95 -2.30 -37.68
CA GLN A 71 5.53 -2.54 -37.41
C GLN A 71 5.33 -3.64 -36.36
N HIS A 72 4.40 -3.39 -35.43
CA HIS A 72 3.98 -4.38 -34.43
C HIS A 72 3.20 -5.54 -35.08
N LEU A 73 3.27 -6.72 -34.47
CA LEU A 73 2.48 -7.89 -34.89
C LEU A 73 0.97 -7.62 -34.80
N SER A 74 0.18 -8.02 -35.81
CA SER A 74 -1.29 -7.90 -35.78
C SER A 74 -1.92 -8.71 -34.63
N ARG A 75 -3.12 -8.33 -34.17
CA ARG A 75 -3.88 -9.05 -33.13
C ARG A 75 -3.99 -10.53 -33.44
N HIS A 76 -4.35 -10.85 -34.68
CA HIS A 76 -4.50 -12.24 -35.11
C HIS A 76 -3.18 -13.01 -35.01
N SER A 77 -2.06 -12.40 -35.39
CA SER A 77 -0.72 -13.01 -35.27
C SER A 77 -0.30 -13.21 -33.81
N VAL A 78 -0.52 -12.19 -32.96
CA VAL A 78 -0.21 -12.25 -31.52
C VAL A 78 -1.01 -13.36 -30.83
N ALA A 79 -2.34 -13.38 -31.04
CA ALA A 79 -3.21 -14.39 -30.47
C ALA A 79 -2.86 -15.79 -30.98
N GLN A 80 -2.53 -15.93 -32.27
CA GLN A 80 -2.14 -17.21 -32.85
C GLN A 80 -0.82 -17.71 -32.29
N TYR A 81 0.23 -16.88 -32.20
CA TYR A 81 1.52 -17.29 -31.67
C TYR A 81 1.45 -17.65 -30.20
N PHE A 82 0.77 -16.81 -29.39
CA PHE A 82 0.55 -17.09 -27.98
C PHE A 82 -0.23 -18.40 -27.77
N ARG A 83 -1.29 -18.64 -28.57
CA ARG A 83 -2.08 -19.88 -28.49
C ARG A 83 -1.25 -21.12 -28.87
N GLN A 84 -0.46 -21.06 -29.94
CA GLN A 84 0.32 -22.21 -30.40
C GLN A 84 1.43 -22.60 -29.42
N VAL A 85 2.13 -21.61 -28.85
CA VAL A 85 3.17 -21.88 -27.83
C VAL A 85 2.55 -22.39 -26.53
N LYS A 86 1.41 -21.80 -26.10
CA LYS A 86 0.64 -22.32 -24.96
C LYS A 86 0.27 -23.79 -25.15
N CYS A 87 -0.34 -24.13 -26.29
CA CYS A 87 -0.71 -25.51 -26.60
C CYS A 87 0.52 -26.43 -26.65
N TRP A 88 1.65 -25.96 -27.18
CA TRP A 88 2.88 -26.76 -27.16
C TRP A 88 3.43 -27.00 -25.76
N LEU A 89 3.42 -25.99 -24.87
CA LEU A 89 3.84 -26.18 -23.47
C LEU A 89 2.91 -27.12 -22.69
N LEU A 90 1.60 -27.06 -22.95
CA LEU A 90 0.64 -27.97 -22.32
C LEU A 90 0.78 -29.41 -22.84
N ASP A 91 1.14 -29.59 -24.11
CA ASP A 91 1.43 -30.91 -24.70
C ASP A 91 2.73 -31.51 -24.11
N GLU A 92 3.78 -30.70 -23.90
CA GLU A 92 5.08 -31.15 -23.38
C GLU A 92 5.07 -31.38 -21.86
N TYR A 93 4.24 -30.65 -21.11
CA TYR A 93 4.16 -30.72 -19.65
C TYR A 93 2.71 -30.94 -19.19
N PRO A 94 2.11 -32.13 -19.43
CA PRO A 94 0.69 -32.37 -19.18
C PRO A 94 0.30 -32.24 -17.70
N VAL A 95 1.16 -32.67 -16.77
CA VAL A 95 0.90 -32.63 -15.32
C VAL A 95 0.91 -31.19 -14.79
N GLN A 96 1.95 -30.42 -15.12
CA GLN A 96 2.11 -29.03 -14.70
C GLN A 96 1.20 -28.08 -15.50
N GLY A 97 0.89 -28.46 -16.74
CA GLY A 97 0.04 -27.73 -17.66
C GLY A 97 -1.42 -27.67 -17.22
N GLY A 98 -1.95 -28.74 -16.61
CA GLY A 98 -3.31 -28.73 -16.02
C GLY A 98 -3.50 -27.61 -14.99
N ALA A 99 -2.49 -27.41 -14.11
CA ALA A 99 -2.50 -26.35 -13.10
C ALA A 99 -2.32 -24.94 -13.70
N ALA A 100 -1.46 -24.80 -14.72
CA ALA A 100 -1.19 -23.51 -15.38
C ALA A 100 -2.31 -23.07 -16.36
N SER A 101 -3.12 -24.01 -16.88
CA SER A 101 -4.04 -23.78 -18.00
C SER A 101 -5.02 -22.62 -17.77
N ARG A 102 -5.60 -22.50 -16.56
CA ARG A 102 -6.51 -21.38 -16.21
C ARG A 102 -5.80 -20.02 -16.26
N GLN A 103 -4.58 -19.93 -15.72
CA GLN A 103 -3.79 -18.69 -15.72
C GLN A 103 -3.37 -18.30 -17.13
N LEU A 104 -2.86 -19.27 -17.91
CA LEU A 104 -2.46 -19.04 -19.31
C LEU A 104 -3.64 -18.64 -20.21
N LEU A 105 -4.85 -19.11 -19.91
CA LEU A 105 -6.07 -18.68 -20.60
C LEU A 105 -6.43 -17.22 -20.27
N ALA A 106 -6.36 -16.83 -19.00
CA ALA A 106 -6.62 -15.46 -18.57
C ALA A 106 -5.63 -14.47 -19.21
N MET A 107 -4.35 -14.82 -19.24
CA MET A 107 -3.30 -14.02 -19.88
C MET A 107 -3.54 -13.83 -21.39
N GLY A 108 -3.95 -14.90 -22.08
CA GLY A 108 -4.33 -14.82 -23.49
C GLY A 108 -5.48 -13.84 -23.75
N ARG A 109 -6.50 -13.79 -22.86
CA ARG A 109 -7.61 -12.83 -22.96
C ARG A 109 -7.14 -11.39 -22.72
N THR A 110 -6.28 -11.16 -21.73
CA THR A 110 -5.69 -9.84 -21.45
C THR A 110 -4.86 -9.34 -22.63
N LEU A 111 -4.05 -10.21 -23.23
CA LEU A 111 -3.24 -9.90 -24.41
C LEU A 111 -4.11 -9.55 -25.62
N GLU A 112 -5.18 -10.32 -25.85
CA GLU A 112 -6.13 -10.04 -26.94
C GLU A 112 -6.86 -8.70 -26.73
N GLN A 113 -7.32 -8.40 -25.52
CA GLN A 113 -7.92 -7.11 -25.18
C GLN A 113 -6.96 -5.93 -25.40
N HIS A 114 -5.67 -6.12 -25.07
CA HIS A 114 -4.64 -5.12 -25.35
C HIS A 114 -4.47 -4.89 -26.85
N CYS A 115 -4.41 -5.96 -27.66
CA CYS A 115 -4.31 -5.85 -29.12
C CYS A 115 -5.55 -5.18 -29.74
N ILE A 116 -6.76 -5.47 -29.25
CA ILE A 116 -8.00 -4.81 -29.69
C ILE A 116 -7.92 -3.30 -29.45
N LYS A 117 -7.52 -2.88 -28.24
CA LYS A 117 -7.38 -1.46 -27.90
C LYS A 117 -6.34 -0.74 -28.75
N ARG A 118 -5.27 -1.44 -29.13
CA ARG A 118 -4.21 -0.91 -30.01
C ARG A 118 -4.70 -0.74 -31.46
N GLU A 119 -5.45 -1.71 -31.99
CA GLU A 119 -5.95 -1.69 -33.38
C GLU A 119 -7.11 -0.72 -33.59
N SER A 120 -7.97 -0.51 -32.58
CA SER A 120 -9.12 0.40 -32.67
C SER A 120 -8.75 1.88 -32.63
N GLY A 121 -7.48 2.25 -32.89
CA GLY A 121 -6.97 3.62 -32.70
C GLY A 121 -7.08 4.12 -31.26
N GLY A 122 -7.30 3.20 -30.31
CA GLY A 122 -7.61 3.50 -28.93
C GLY A 122 -6.37 3.85 -28.12
N PHE A 123 -5.77 5.00 -28.40
CA PHE A 123 -5.46 5.84 -27.24
C PHE A 123 -6.81 6.04 -26.56
N VAL A 124 -7.04 5.33 -25.44
CA VAL A 124 -8.10 5.63 -24.46
C VAL A 124 -8.32 7.14 -24.52
N LYS A 125 -9.52 7.66 -24.85
CA LYS A 125 -9.81 9.11 -24.79
C LYS A 125 -9.19 9.61 -23.49
N LYS A 126 -8.00 10.22 -23.57
CA LYS A 126 -7.22 10.50 -22.37
C LYS A 126 -7.93 11.68 -21.76
N ALA A 127 -8.53 11.50 -20.58
CA ALA A 127 -9.09 12.61 -19.84
C ALA A 127 -8.08 13.76 -19.85
N VAL A 128 -8.55 14.99 -20.09
CA VAL A 128 -7.69 16.17 -20.07
C VAL A 128 -6.99 16.23 -18.71
N ALA A 129 -5.71 16.56 -18.69
CA ALA A 129 -4.98 16.63 -17.44
C ALA A 129 -5.42 17.89 -16.68
N CYS A 130 -5.89 17.73 -15.44
CA CYS A 130 -6.07 18.89 -14.57
C CYS A 130 -4.68 19.47 -14.27
N THR A 131 -4.44 20.74 -14.58
CA THR A 131 -3.19 21.39 -14.19
C THR A 131 -3.28 21.92 -12.76
N LYS A 132 -2.13 22.32 -12.19
CA LYS A 132 -2.09 22.99 -10.88
C LYS A 132 -2.82 24.35 -10.94
N GLU A 133 -2.73 25.04 -12.08
CA GLU A 133 -3.46 26.29 -12.33
C GLU A 133 -4.97 26.07 -12.42
N ASP A 134 -5.44 24.99 -13.05
CA ASP A 134 -6.88 24.66 -13.06
C ASP A 134 -7.38 24.38 -11.63
N LEU A 135 -6.60 23.64 -10.83
CA LEU A 135 -6.92 23.40 -9.43
C LEU A 135 -7.05 24.72 -8.68
N LYS A 136 -6.05 25.61 -8.82
CA LYS A 136 -6.02 26.95 -8.20
C LYS A 136 -7.24 27.78 -8.57
N LYS A 137 -7.59 27.84 -9.86
CA LYS A 137 -8.79 28.54 -10.35
C LYS A 137 -10.04 28.01 -9.67
N MET A 138 -10.24 26.69 -9.67
CA MET A 138 -11.42 26.05 -9.06
C MET A 138 -11.50 26.27 -7.54
N THR A 139 -10.40 26.12 -6.81
CA THR A 139 -10.38 26.33 -5.35
C THR A 139 -10.53 27.81 -4.99
N SER A 140 -9.92 28.71 -5.75
CA SER A 140 -10.09 30.16 -5.56
C SER A 140 -11.53 30.59 -5.82
N TYR A 141 -12.19 30.04 -6.84
CA TYR A 141 -13.61 30.29 -7.12
C TYR A 141 -14.49 29.78 -5.98
N LEU A 142 -14.25 28.58 -5.46
CA LEU A 142 -14.99 28.05 -4.33
C LEU A 142 -14.83 28.92 -3.08
N TYR A 143 -13.62 29.36 -2.76
CA TYR A 143 -13.39 30.24 -1.61
C TYR A 143 -13.99 31.64 -1.78
N SER A 144 -13.98 32.20 -2.99
CA SER A 144 -14.55 33.54 -3.25
C SER A 144 -16.08 33.52 -3.26
N THR A 145 -16.71 32.43 -3.69
CA THR A 145 -18.18 32.29 -3.80
C THR A 145 -18.81 31.47 -2.68
N ALA A 146 -18.01 30.98 -1.73
CA ALA A 146 -18.49 30.14 -0.64
C ALA A 146 -19.64 30.77 0.13
N SER A 147 -20.74 30.03 0.21
CA SER A 147 -21.97 30.43 0.92
C SER A 147 -22.31 29.47 2.05
N CYS A 148 -21.83 28.23 1.98
CA CYS A 148 -22.16 27.16 2.90
C CYS A 148 -20.96 26.26 3.21
N ALA A 149 -21.13 25.37 4.18
CA ALA A 149 -20.09 24.43 4.59
C ALA A 149 -19.62 23.50 3.46
N SER A 150 -20.53 23.07 2.57
CA SER A 150 -20.18 22.14 1.49
C SER A 150 -19.19 22.74 0.49
N ASP A 151 -19.21 24.06 0.25
CA ASP A 151 -18.28 24.70 -0.69
C ASP A 151 -16.81 24.57 -0.22
N TYR A 152 -16.57 24.66 1.09
CA TYR A 152 -15.24 24.44 1.66
C TYR A 152 -14.83 22.97 1.64
N GLN A 153 -15.79 22.07 1.84
CA GLN A 153 -15.52 20.64 1.75
C GLN A 153 -15.28 20.18 0.31
N ASP A 154 -15.94 20.80 -0.67
CA ASP A 154 -15.69 20.61 -2.10
C ASP A 154 -14.28 21.07 -2.46
N ALA A 155 -13.84 22.23 -1.94
CA ALA A 155 -12.47 22.70 -2.13
C ALA A 155 -11.44 21.73 -1.53
N ALA A 156 -11.71 21.20 -0.33
CA ALA A 156 -10.90 20.15 0.28
C ALA A 156 -10.89 18.87 -0.55
N LEU A 157 -12.03 18.46 -1.12
CA LEU A 157 -12.12 17.32 -2.01
C LEU A 157 -11.24 17.49 -3.25
N LEU A 158 -11.30 18.64 -3.93
CA LEU A 158 -10.47 18.91 -5.11
C LEU A 158 -8.97 18.90 -4.77
N CYS A 159 -8.57 19.54 -3.66
CA CYS A 159 -7.20 19.49 -3.17
C CYS A 159 -6.77 18.05 -2.86
N LEU A 160 -7.55 17.29 -2.09
CA LEU A 160 -7.19 15.92 -1.75
C LEU A 160 -7.14 14.98 -2.96
N LEU A 161 -8.00 15.19 -3.96
CA LEU A 161 -7.94 14.47 -5.24
C LEU A 161 -6.64 14.72 -5.98
N TRP A 162 -6.09 15.93 -5.93
CA TRP A 162 -4.77 16.23 -6.48
C TRP A 162 -3.67 15.37 -5.83
N PHE A 163 -3.63 15.35 -4.49
CA PHE A 163 -2.61 14.59 -3.74
C PHE A 163 -2.80 13.06 -3.80
N LEU A 164 -4.03 12.59 -4.07
CA LEU A 164 -4.38 11.17 -4.22
C LEU A 164 -4.39 10.69 -5.67
N PHE A 165 -4.04 11.53 -6.64
CA PHE A 165 -4.12 11.23 -8.07
C PHE A 165 -5.52 10.74 -8.51
N GLY A 166 -6.56 11.48 -8.10
CA GLY A 166 -7.95 11.27 -8.53
C GLY A 166 -8.66 10.09 -7.88
N ARG A 167 -8.10 9.47 -6.84
CA ARG A 167 -8.72 8.33 -6.13
C ARG A 167 -9.79 8.78 -5.14
N ALA A 168 -10.91 9.23 -5.69
CA ALA A 168 -12.04 9.73 -4.91
C ALA A 168 -12.63 8.69 -3.94
N SER A 169 -12.61 7.39 -4.30
CA SER A 169 -13.12 6.32 -3.43
C SER A 169 -12.38 6.21 -2.11
N ASP A 170 -11.07 6.44 -2.10
CA ASP A 170 -10.26 6.33 -0.88
C ASP A 170 -10.67 7.41 0.15
N LEU A 171 -11.20 8.55 -0.31
CA LEU A 171 -11.66 9.65 0.55
C LEU A 171 -12.98 9.37 1.28
N THR A 172 -13.83 8.49 0.74
CA THR A 172 -15.17 8.23 1.31
C THR A 172 -15.14 7.61 2.70
N PHE A 173 -14.03 6.97 3.07
CA PHE A 173 -13.87 6.30 4.37
C PHE A 173 -12.87 7.01 5.30
N VAL A 174 -12.35 8.18 4.89
CA VAL A 174 -11.39 8.90 5.72
C VAL A 174 -12.09 9.52 6.92
N ARG A 175 -11.59 9.20 8.11
CA ARG A 175 -12.10 9.69 9.40
C ARG A 175 -11.16 10.72 10.02
N LYS A 176 -11.67 11.58 10.89
CA LYS A 176 -10.86 12.60 11.59
C LYS A 176 -9.71 12.00 12.41
N GLN A 177 -9.92 10.84 13.03
CA GLN A 177 -8.89 10.13 13.81
C GLN A 177 -7.67 9.67 12.98
N GLN A 178 -7.80 9.65 11.66
CA GLN A 178 -6.74 9.24 10.76
C GLN A 178 -5.76 10.36 10.41
N LEU A 179 -6.04 11.58 10.86
CA LEU A 179 -5.12 12.70 10.79
C LEU A 179 -4.08 12.60 11.90
N SER A 180 -2.79 12.72 11.55
CA SER A 180 -1.70 12.69 12.52
C SER A 180 -0.52 13.55 12.09
N ILE A 181 0.24 14.05 13.07
CA ILE A 181 1.54 14.67 12.84
C ILE A 181 2.62 13.62 13.13
N GLY A 182 3.44 13.30 12.14
CA GLY A 182 4.53 12.34 12.28
C GLY A 182 5.84 12.97 12.75
N ALA A 183 6.80 12.11 13.11
CA ALA A 183 8.16 12.53 13.46
C ALA A 183 8.81 13.28 12.28
N GLY A 184 9.35 14.47 12.55
CA GLY A 184 9.90 15.37 11.52
C GLY A 184 8.90 16.40 10.97
N GLY A 185 7.77 16.62 11.64
CA GLY A 185 6.84 17.70 11.28
C GLY A 185 6.15 17.47 9.94
N VAL A 186 5.69 16.24 9.68
CA VAL A 186 4.95 15.89 8.45
C VAL A 186 3.50 15.60 8.80
N PHE A 187 2.57 16.17 8.03
CA PHE A 187 1.15 15.95 8.22
C PHE A 187 0.72 14.70 7.45
N PHE A 188 0.07 13.75 8.11
CA PHE A 188 -0.34 12.47 7.53
C PHE A 188 -1.85 12.26 7.58
N ILE A 189 -2.38 11.69 6.50
CA ILE A 189 -3.68 11.02 6.48
C ILE A 189 -3.44 9.52 6.33
N ARG A 190 -3.86 8.72 7.32
CA ARG A 190 -3.73 7.25 7.28
C ARG A 190 -5.05 6.59 6.95
N PHE A 191 -5.16 5.87 5.85
CA PHE A 191 -6.42 5.27 5.43
C PHE A 191 -6.22 3.86 4.90
N ILE A 192 -7.30 3.07 4.92
CA ILE A 192 -7.32 1.76 4.29
C ILE A 192 -7.71 1.95 2.83
N ARG A 193 -6.88 1.47 1.91
CA ARG A 193 -7.16 1.54 0.49
C ARG A 193 -8.33 0.62 0.15
N VAL A 194 -9.41 1.17 -0.41
CA VAL A 194 -10.63 0.40 -0.72
C VAL A 194 -10.35 -0.80 -1.63
N LYS A 195 -9.43 -0.63 -2.59
CA LYS A 195 -9.14 -1.67 -3.60
C LYS A 195 -8.24 -2.80 -3.12
N THR A 196 -7.38 -2.56 -2.13
CA THR A 196 -6.40 -3.57 -1.68
C THR A 196 -6.56 -3.97 -0.22
N SER A 197 -7.41 -3.25 0.54
CA SER A 197 -7.57 -3.40 1.99
C SER A 197 -6.29 -3.20 2.79
N ASP A 198 -5.26 -2.57 2.19
CA ASP A 198 -4.00 -2.26 2.86
C ASP A 198 -4.08 -0.89 3.55
N GLU A 199 -3.49 -0.80 4.74
CA GLU A 199 -3.26 0.48 5.41
C GLU A 199 -2.19 1.29 4.67
N GLN A 200 -2.50 2.54 4.35
CA GLN A 200 -1.65 3.46 3.63
C GLN A 200 -1.60 4.80 4.36
N ALA A 201 -0.52 5.55 4.13
CA ALA A 201 -0.38 6.91 4.61
C ALA A 201 -0.11 7.85 3.43
N LEU A 202 -0.74 9.03 3.47
CA LEU A 202 -0.51 10.13 2.55
C LEU A 202 0.16 11.27 3.30
N SER A 203 1.34 11.66 2.86
CA SER A 203 2.03 12.84 3.39
C SER A 203 1.53 14.11 2.70
N LEU A 204 1.29 15.15 3.50
CA LEU A 204 0.86 16.47 3.09
C LEU A 204 1.82 17.53 3.63
N PHE A 205 2.15 18.51 2.80
CA PHE A 205 2.96 19.68 3.14
C PHE A 205 2.18 20.96 2.84
N PRO A 206 2.47 22.06 3.55
CA PRO A 206 1.93 23.37 3.20
C PRO A 206 2.32 23.72 1.77
N ASP A 207 1.38 24.33 1.04
CA ASP A 207 1.63 24.86 -0.30
C ASP A 207 1.97 26.34 -0.21
N ALA A 208 2.82 26.83 -1.10
CA ALA A 208 3.12 28.26 -1.21
C ALA A 208 1.86 29.06 -1.58
N ASP A 209 0.96 28.48 -2.39
CA ASP A 209 -0.33 29.07 -2.70
C ASP A 209 -1.40 28.60 -1.71
N PHE A 210 -1.91 29.54 -0.90
CA PHE A 210 -2.95 29.26 0.09
C PHE A 210 -4.21 28.61 -0.51
N THR A 211 -4.54 28.91 -1.77
CA THR A 211 -5.74 28.37 -2.41
C THR A 211 -5.66 26.86 -2.63
N THR A 212 -4.47 26.35 -2.95
CA THR A 212 -4.22 24.92 -3.20
C THR A 212 -3.58 24.21 -2.00
N CYS A 213 -3.37 24.91 -0.89
CA CYS A 213 -2.80 24.37 0.33
C CYS A 213 -3.72 23.28 0.94
N PRO A 214 -3.27 22.02 1.02
CA PRO A 214 -4.11 20.93 1.51
C PRO A 214 -4.42 21.05 3.01
N LEU A 215 -3.51 21.64 3.79
CA LEU A 215 -3.73 21.84 5.22
C LEU A 215 -4.81 22.89 5.47
N LEU A 216 -4.77 23.99 4.69
CA LEU A 216 -5.79 25.03 4.79
C LEU A 216 -7.15 24.49 4.35
N SER A 217 -7.22 23.77 3.23
CA SER A 217 -8.51 23.25 2.75
C SER A 217 -9.14 22.26 3.73
N ILE A 218 -8.35 21.37 4.35
CA ILE A 218 -8.81 20.49 5.44
C ILE A 218 -9.28 21.32 6.65
N ALA A 219 -8.52 22.35 7.05
CA ALA A 219 -8.88 23.18 8.19
C ALA A 219 -10.22 23.89 7.98
N LEU A 220 -10.42 24.51 6.80
CA LEU A 220 -11.67 25.21 6.46
C LEU A 220 -12.85 24.24 6.35
N ALA A 221 -12.65 23.05 5.77
CA ALA A 221 -13.66 22.01 5.71
C ALA A 221 -14.11 21.56 7.11
N LEU A 222 -13.18 21.42 8.07
CA LEU A 222 -13.49 21.00 9.44
C LEU A 222 -14.15 22.10 10.28
N VAL A 223 -13.68 23.34 10.18
CA VAL A 223 -14.24 24.49 10.94
C VAL A 223 -15.66 24.83 10.51
N THR A 224 -16.02 24.51 9.26
CA THR A 224 -17.36 24.80 8.73
C THR A 224 -18.34 23.64 8.89
N GLN A 225 -17.95 22.51 9.49
CA GLN A 225 -18.88 21.43 9.79
C GLN A 225 -19.89 21.86 10.88
N GLU A 226 -21.15 21.93 10.48
CA GLU A 226 -22.25 22.35 11.37
C GLU A 226 -22.57 21.32 12.47
N SER A 227 -22.26 20.04 12.24
CA SER A 227 -22.57 18.95 13.17
C SER A 227 -21.35 18.06 13.41
N PRO A 228 -21.15 17.59 14.67
CA PRO A 228 -20.17 16.57 14.97
C PRO A 228 -20.31 15.34 14.08
N CYS A 229 -19.21 14.91 13.48
CA CYS A 229 -19.17 13.72 12.65
C CYS A 229 -17.77 13.09 12.66
N ALA A 230 -17.70 11.79 12.39
CA ALA A 230 -16.42 11.07 12.32
C ALA A 230 -15.74 11.23 10.96
N ALA A 231 -16.51 11.47 9.89
CA ALA A 231 -16.01 11.64 8.54
C ALA A 231 -15.17 12.91 8.40
N LEU A 232 -14.09 12.84 7.62
CA LEU A 232 -13.31 14.02 7.27
C LEU A 232 -14.11 14.98 6.38
N LEU A 233 -14.83 14.42 5.39
CA LEU A 233 -15.73 15.14 4.48
C LEU A 233 -17.12 14.49 4.58
N ASN A 234 -18.05 15.11 5.29
CA ASN A 234 -19.35 14.52 5.62
C ASN A 234 -20.41 14.68 4.51
N HIS A 235 -20.14 15.52 3.51
CA HIS A 235 -21.02 15.68 2.35
C HIS A 235 -20.82 14.59 1.27
N LEU A 236 -19.84 13.70 1.43
CA LEU A 236 -19.57 12.64 0.47
C LEU A 236 -20.63 11.53 0.55
N PRO A 237 -21.05 10.95 -0.59
CA PRO A 237 -22.01 9.86 -0.59
C PRO A 237 -21.40 8.61 0.06
N MET A 238 -22.00 8.14 1.17
CA MET A 238 -21.66 6.86 1.77
C MET A 238 -22.12 5.73 0.84
N GLN A 239 -21.20 4.86 0.42
CA GLN A 239 -21.59 3.61 -0.22
C GLN A 239 -22.19 2.70 0.84
N SER A 240 -23.48 2.40 0.71
CA SER A 240 -24.27 1.51 1.57
C SER A 240 -23.83 0.05 1.44
N LYS A 241 -22.59 -0.26 1.83
CA LYS A 241 -22.13 -1.65 2.02
C LYS A 241 -21.62 -1.96 3.43
N ASP A 242 -21.52 -0.97 4.32
CA ASP A 242 -21.14 -1.17 5.72
C ASP A 242 -21.96 -0.28 6.68
N VAL A 243 -23.28 -0.18 6.48
CA VAL A 243 -24.13 -0.08 7.66
C VAL A 243 -24.21 -1.52 8.15
N SER A 244 -23.39 -1.86 9.14
CA SER A 244 -23.77 -2.92 10.05
C SER A 244 -25.11 -2.47 10.60
N VAL A 245 -26.20 -3.06 10.10
CA VAL A 245 -27.46 -3.02 10.81
C VAL A 245 -27.11 -3.62 12.15
N GLU A 246 -27.01 -2.77 13.18
CA GLU A 246 -27.24 -3.25 14.53
C GLU A 246 -28.64 -3.87 14.46
N LEU A 247 -28.66 -5.20 14.37
CA LEU A 247 -29.85 -5.97 14.67
C LEU A 247 -30.15 -5.62 16.12
N THR A 248 -31.01 -4.63 16.30
CA THR A 248 -31.58 -4.31 17.61
C THR A 248 -32.31 -5.57 18.06
N ASP A 249 -31.96 -6.00 19.26
CA ASP A 249 -32.26 -7.28 19.91
C ASP A 249 -33.75 -7.46 20.24
N SER A 250 -34.65 -7.22 19.28
CA SER A 250 -36.08 -7.06 19.54
C SER A 250 -37.02 -7.78 18.57
N MET A 251 -36.51 -8.65 17.68
CA MET A 251 -37.37 -9.57 16.93
C MET A 251 -37.25 -11.00 17.49
N PRO A 252 -38.26 -11.53 18.20
CA PRO A 252 -38.23 -12.90 18.66
C PRO A 252 -38.24 -13.87 17.47
N LEU A 253 -37.42 -14.92 17.57
CA LEU A 253 -37.16 -15.93 16.54
C LEU A 253 -38.42 -16.60 15.95
N LEU A 254 -39.56 -16.51 16.66
CA LEU A 254 -40.83 -17.12 16.28
C LEU A 254 -41.50 -16.39 15.08
N ASP A 255 -41.39 -15.06 15.02
CA ASP A 255 -41.96 -14.26 13.91
C ASP A 255 -41.18 -14.42 12.59
N LEU A 256 -39.91 -14.83 12.67
CA LEU A 256 -39.04 -15.12 11.52
C LEU A 256 -39.31 -16.49 10.90
N LEU A 257 -40.00 -17.40 11.62
CA LEU A 257 -40.25 -18.77 11.18
C LEU A 257 -41.69 -19.02 10.71
N GLU A 258 -42.62 -18.10 10.97
CA GLU A 258 -44.04 -18.27 10.63
C GLU A 258 -44.48 -17.65 9.29
N THR A 259 -43.59 -17.00 8.52
CA THR A 259 -43.92 -16.54 7.16
C THR A 259 -43.80 -17.66 6.12
N ASN A 260 -44.65 -18.68 6.24
CA ASN A 260 -44.97 -19.59 5.14
C ASN A 260 -46.20 -19.07 4.39
N VAL A 261 -45.98 -18.26 3.34
CA VAL A 261 -47.00 -18.04 2.30
C VAL A 261 -46.45 -18.55 0.96
N PRO A 262 -47.13 -19.50 0.29
CA PRO A 262 -46.69 -20.06 -0.99
C PRO A 262 -46.68 -19.01 -2.12
N LEU A 263 -45.74 -19.16 -3.05
CA LEU A 263 -45.64 -18.38 -4.29
C LEU A 263 -46.94 -18.46 -5.12
N GLU A 264 -47.55 -17.31 -5.40
CA GLU A 264 -48.35 -17.12 -6.61
C GLU A 264 -47.86 -15.89 -7.39
N PRO A 265 -47.72 -15.97 -8.74
CA PRO A 265 -47.30 -14.84 -9.56
C PRO A 265 -48.51 -13.98 -9.93
N SER A 266 -48.53 -12.71 -9.51
CA SER A 266 -49.51 -11.73 -9.98
C SER A 266 -48.83 -10.44 -10.49
N PRO A 267 -49.43 -9.74 -11.48
CA PRO A 267 -48.75 -8.80 -12.37
C PRO A 267 -48.55 -7.39 -11.76
N PRO A 268 -47.70 -6.53 -12.34
CA PRO A 268 -47.23 -5.34 -11.66
C PRO A 268 -48.33 -4.27 -11.59
N LYS A 269 -48.79 -3.96 -10.38
CA LYS A 269 -49.57 -2.74 -10.12
C LYS A 269 -48.63 -1.60 -9.73
N LYS A 270 -48.60 -0.59 -10.59
CA LYS A 270 -48.01 0.73 -10.35
C LYS A 270 -48.68 1.35 -9.11
N SER A 271 -47.90 1.65 -8.08
CA SER A 271 -48.22 2.71 -7.14
C SER A 271 -46.99 3.63 -7.02
N ALA A 272 -47.29 4.92 -6.99
CA ALA A 272 -46.35 5.99 -7.23
C ALA A 272 -45.62 6.41 -5.94
N ALA A 273 -44.35 6.77 -6.14
CA ALA A 273 -43.54 7.69 -5.34
C ALA A 273 -43.29 7.31 -3.88
N ASP A 274 -42.20 6.57 -3.66
CA ASP A 274 -41.22 7.02 -2.67
C ASP A 274 -39.94 7.42 -3.42
N ARG A 275 -39.57 8.70 -3.35
CA ARG A 275 -38.38 9.24 -4.02
C ARG A 275 -37.15 8.85 -3.22
N THR A 276 -36.72 7.60 -3.31
CA THR A 276 -35.33 7.26 -2.98
C THR A 276 -34.45 7.83 -4.10
N THR A 277 -33.82 8.97 -3.83
CA THR A 277 -32.73 9.48 -4.68
C THR A 277 -31.69 8.37 -4.84
N PRO A 278 -31.33 7.95 -6.07
CA PRO A 278 -30.32 6.94 -6.25
C PRO A 278 -29.00 7.46 -5.68
N THR A 279 -28.45 6.75 -4.68
CA THR A 279 -27.21 7.13 -4.00
C THR A 279 -26.10 7.29 -5.03
N LEU A 280 -25.70 8.53 -5.25
CA LEU A 280 -24.77 8.88 -6.31
C LEU A 280 -23.39 8.30 -5.99
N GLY A 281 -22.79 7.54 -6.91
CA GLY A 281 -21.42 7.06 -6.72
C GLY A 281 -20.42 8.23 -6.63
N ILE A 282 -19.37 8.08 -5.81
CA ILE A 282 -18.37 9.14 -5.56
C ILE A 282 -17.79 9.78 -6.83
N HIS A 283 -17.55 9.00 -7.89
CA HIS A 283 -17.05 9.55 -9.16
C HIS A 283 -18.10 10.41 -9.88
N ALA A 284 -19.37 10.04 -9.80
CA ALA A 284 -20.44 10.86 -10.34
C ALA A 284 -20.64 12.13 -9.49
N PHE A 285 -20.42 12.06 -8.17
CA PHE A 285 -20.39 13.24 -7.30
C PHE A 285 -19.28 14.21 -7.73
N VAL A 286 -18.05 13.71 -7.88
CA VAL A 286 -16.91 14.54 -8.33
C VAL A 286 -17.16 15.13 -9.71
N ASN A 287 -17.71 14.37 -10.66
CA ASN A 287 -17.99 14.91 -11.99
C ASN A 287 -19.04 16.03 -11.94
N ARG A 288 -20.11 15.89 -11.15
CA ARG A 288 -21.09 16.97 -10.95
C ARG A 288 -20.49 18.21 -10.30
N LEU A 289 -19.57 18.02 -9.35
CA LEU A 289 -18.82 19.13 -8.77
C LEU A 289 -18.00 19.86 -9.84
N LEU A 290 -17.30 19.13 -10.71
CA LEU A 290 -16.52 19.71 -11.80
C LEU A 290 -17.40 20.43 -12.81
N ASP A 291 -18.55 19.87 -13.18
CA ASP A 291 -19.51 20.50 -14.08
C ASP A 291 -20.02 21.84 -13.52
N ARG A 292 -20.19 21.93 -12.19
CA ARG A 292 -20.62 23.16 -11.50
C ARG A 292 -19.50 24.19 -11.39
N VAL A 293 -18.25 23.78 -11.19
CA VAL A 293 -17.17 24.67 -10.73
C VAL A 293 -16.18 25.03 -11.83
N ALA A 294 -15.86 24.11 -12.76
CA ALA A 294 -14.76 24.29 -13.70
C ALA A 294 -14.98 25.49 -14.64
N ALA A 295 -16.12 25.53 -15.34
CA ALA A 295 -16.41 26.62 -16.28
C ALA A 295 -16.54 28.00 -15.60
N PRO A 296 -17.29 28.15 -14.48
CA PRO A 296 -17.33 29.42 -13.75
C PRO A 296 -15.98 29.88 -13.18
N ALA A 297 -15.09 28.94 -12.88
CA ALA A 297 -13.72 29.24 -12.44
C ALA A 297 -12.77 29.64 -13.60
N GLY A 298 -13.22 29.60 -14.86
CA GLY A 298 -12.39 29.91 -16.02
C GLY A 298 -11.45 28.77 -16.43
N VAL A 299 -11.87 27.52 -16.20
CA VAL A 299 -11.24 26.31 -16.75
C VAL A 299 -11.98 25.95 -18.04
N GLU A 300 -11.32 26.13 -19.18
CA GLU A 300 -11.92 25.92 -20.52
C GLU A 300 -12.07 24.43 -20.87
N GLU A 301 -11.18 23.61 -20.33
CA GLU A 301 -11.12 22.18 -20.61
C GLU A 301 -12.15 21.39 -19.80
N SER A 302 -12.79 20.40 -20.44
CA SER A 302 -13.75 19.52 -19.78
C SER A 302 -13.03 18.51 -18.88
N LEU A 303 -12.96 18.82 -17.59
CA LEU A 303 -12.37 17.97 -16.58
C LEU A 303 -13.33 16.86 -16.12
N SER A 304 -12.76 15.74 -15.70
CA SER A 304 -13.47 14.63 -15.06
C SER A 304 -12.70 14.17 -13.82
N SER A 305 -13.28 13.29 -13.01
CA SER A 305 -12.57 12.68 -11.87
C SER A 305 -11.25 11.99 -12.28
N HIS A 306 -11.14 11.50 -13.52
CA HIS A 306 -9.91 10.92 -14.07
C HIS A 306 -8.83 11.96 -14.45
N SER A 307 -9.20 13.23 -14.60
CA SER A 307 -8.29 14.33 -14.93
C SER A 307 -7.26 14.59 -13.84
N PHE A 308 -7.62 14.44 -12.57
CA PHE A 308 -6.71 14.59 -11.42
C PHE A 308 -5.62 13.53 -11.39
N ARG A 309 -5.94 12.30 -11.81
CA ARG A 309 -4.96 11.21 -11.91
C ARG A 309 -3.87 11.55 -12.89
N ARG A 310 -4.26 12.04 -14.07
CA ARG A 310 -3.31 12.43 -15.11
C ARG A 310 -2.57 13.69 -14.71
N GLY A 311 -3.30 14.69 -14.20
CA GLY A 311 -2.79 15.99 -13.76
C GLY A 311 -1.69 15.90 -12.72
N GLY A 312 -2.01 15.36 -11.54
CA GLY A 312 -1.03 15.24 -10.45
C GLY A 312 0.16 14.37 -10.83
N ALA A 313 -0.05 13.27 -11.55
CA ALA A 313 1.05 12.42 -12.02
C ALA A 313 1.93 13.15 -13.05
N GLN A 314 1.36 13.88 -14.00
CA GLN A 314 2.13 14.67 -14.97
C GLN A 314 2.90 15.80 -14.29
N HIS A 315 2.29 16.48 -13.32
CA HIS A 315 2.94 17.54 -12.55
C HIS A 315 4.15 17.01 -11.76
N ALA A 316 3.98 15.87 -11.07
CA ALA A 316 5.10 15.23 -10.37
C ALA A 316 6.19 14.77 -11.36
N ASN A 317 5.80 14.19 -12.51
CA ASN A 317 6.73 13.74 -13.55
C ASN A 317 7.49 14.88 -14.24
N ALA A 318 7.04 16.13 -14.10
CA ALA A 318 7.75 17.29 -14.65
C ALA A 318 9.02 17.62 -13.86
N SER A 319 9.16 17.12 -12.63
CA SER A 319 10.39 17.26 -11.85
C SER A 319 11.44 16.23 -12.29
N SER A 320 12.60 16.70 -12.74
CA SER A 320 13.74 15.84 -13.13
C SER A 320 14.33 15.02 -11.98
N ASP A 321 14.08 15.47 -10.75
CA ASP A 321 14.60 14.87 -9.52
C ASP A 321 13.73 13.72 -9.00
N LEU A 322 12.54 13.53 -9.57
CA LEU A 322 11.63 12.43 -9.23
C LEU A 322 11.70 11.32 -10.26
N THR A 323 11.84 10.07 -9.80
CA THR A 323 11.70 8.92 -10.70
C THR A 323 10.23 8.60 -10.94
N ALA A 324 9.90 8.16 -12.15
CA ALA A 324 8.55 7.69 -12.47
C ALA A 324 8.10 6.56 -11.53
N GLN A 325 9.04 5.72 -11.08
CA GLN A 325 8.80 4.66 -10.10
C GLN A 325 8.25 5.22 -8.79
N TRP A 326 8.83 6.28 -8.22
CA TRP A 326 8.34 6.89 -6.98
C TRP A 326 6.95 7.53 -7.12
N ILE A 327 6.61 8.01 -8.32
CA ILE A 327 5.29 8.58 -8.61
C ILE A 327 4.24 7.47 -8.72
N PHE A 328 4.59 6.34 -9.34
CA PHE A 328 3.72 5.16 -9.39
C PHE A 328 3.60 4.47 -8.03
N ASP A 329 4.65 4.53 -7.22
CA ASP A 329 4.76 3.87 -5.92
C ASP A 329 4.37 4.77 -4.75
N ARG A 330 4.05 6.06 -4.96
CA ARG A 330 3.52 6.98 -3.93
C ARG A 330 2.50 6.21 -3.08
N GLY A 331 2.56 6.29 -1.74
CA GLY A 331 1.74 5.48 -0.81
C GLY A 331 1.63 3.95 -1.06
N ALA A 332 2.60 3.32 -1.71
CA ALA A 332 2.68 1.91 -2.10
C ALA A 332 1.63 1.50 -3.16
N TRP A 333 1.50 2.27 -4.24
CA TRP A 333 0.34 2.23 -5.14
C TRP A 333 0.40 1.35 -6.41
N ASN A 334 1.36 0.42 -6.56
CA ASN A 334 1.41 -0.47 -7.73
C ASN A 334 0.36 -1.61 -7.72
N LEU A 335 -0.21 -1.93 -8.89
CA LEU A 335 -1.35 -2.85 -9.11
C LEU A 335 -1.16 -3.84 -10.28
N THR A 336 0.08 -4.20 -10.64
CA THR A 336 0.32 -5.37 -11.51
C THR A 336 0.86 -6.57 -10.73
N THR A 337 0.35 -7.75 -11.06
CA THR A 337 0.68 -9.04 -10.42
C THR A 337 2.19 -9.33 -10.43
N THR A 338 2.92 -8.79 -11.40
CA THR A 338 4.38 -8.92 -11.57
C THR A 338 5.19 -7.97 -10.66
N ASN A 339 4.58 -6.89 -10.16
CA ASN A 339 5.21 -5.95 -9.21
C ASN A 339 4.98 -6.30 -7.74
N LYS A 340 4.29 -7.42 -7.44
CA LYS A 340 4.16 -7.96 -6.07
C LYS A 340 5.49 -8.35 -5.42
N ALA A 341 6.61 -8.38 -6.13
CA ALA A 341 7.92 -8.60 -5.53
C ALA A 341 8.74 -7.30 -5.39
N PHE A 342 8.49 -6.30 -6.24
CA PHE A 342 9.30 -5.07 -6.30
C PHE A 342 8.69 -3.89 -5.55
N ALA A 343 7.36 -3.81 -5.42
CA ALA A 343 6.69 -2.78 -4.61
C ALA A 343 6.97 -2.95 -3.09
N TYR A 344 7.34 -4.15 -2.65
CA TYR A 344 7.67 -4.42 -1.24
C TYR A 344 9.08 -3.98 -0.84
N VAL A 345 9.89 -3.52 -1.81
CA VAL A 345 11.30 -3.16 -1.60
C VAL A 345 11.52 -1.64 -1.59
N PHE A 346 10.65 -0.81 -2.21
CA PHE A 346 11.02 0.56 -2.58
C PHE A 346 10.14 1.73 -2.15
N ASN A 347 9.24 1.58 -1.17
CA ASN A 347 8.58 2.78 -0.62
C ASN A 347 8.99 3.01 0.83
N THR A 348 9.90 3.96 1.05
CA THR A 348 10.13 4.55 2.36
C THR A 348 9.29 5.84 2.47
N PRO A 349 9.00 6.33 3.68
CA PRO A 349 8.33 7.63 3.85
C PRO A 349 9.02 8.76 3.08
N LYS A 350 10.33 8.65 2.82
CA LYS A 350 11.14 9.66 2.15
C LYS A 350 10.70 9.93 0.70
N GLU A 351 10.43 8.90 -0.09
CA GLU A 351 10.00 9.06 -1.48
C GLU A 351 8.60 9.70 -1.55
N ASP A 352 7.68 9.27 -0.69
CA ASP A 352 6.35 9.89 -0.58
C ASP A 352 6.45 11.36 -0.16
N HIS A 353 7.36 11.71 0.75
CA HIS A 353 7.58 13.10 1.15
C HIS A 353 8.04 13.96 -0.04
N GLN A 354 8.93 13.44 -0.87
CA GLN A 354 9.46 14.16 -2.04
C GLN A 354 8.36 14.42 -3.07
N VAL A 355 7.53 13.41 -3.38
CA VAL A 355 6.41 13.60 -4.30
C VAL A 355 5.37 14.56 -3.71
N ALA A 356 5.13 14.51 -2.40
CA ALA A 356 4.17 15.40 -1.73
C ALA A 356 4.62 16.86 -1.82
N LYS A 357 5.91 17.12 -1.61
CA LYS A 357 6.52 18.45 -1.76
C LYS A 357 6.35 19.01 -3.17
N VAL A 358 6.63 18.21 -4.19
CA VAL A 358 6.43 18.65 -5.59
C VAL A 358 4.97 18.98 -5.87
N LEU A 359 4.02 18.18 -5.36
CA LEU A 359 2.58 18.47 -5.52
C LEU A 359 2.13 19.73 -4.78
N SER A 360 2.85 20.11 -3.72
CA SER A 360 2.70 21.38 -2.98
C SER A 360 3.53 22.54 -3.57
N GLY A 361 4.08 22.39 -4.77
CA GLY A 361 4.86 23.44 -5.45
C GLY A 361 6.28 23.64 -4.92
N MET A 362 6.80 22.72 -4.11
CA MET A 362 8.14 22.77 -3.51
C MET A 362 9.14 21.90 -4.27
N ALA A 363 10.43 22.19 -4.16
CA ALA A 363 11.45 21.27 -4.69
C ALA A 363 11.50 19.97 -3.84
N PRO A 364 11.78 18.78 -4.43
CA PRO A 364 11.68 17.51 -3.71
C PRO A 364 12.51 17.44 -2.43
N LYS A 365 13.71 18.03 -2.46
CA LYS A 365 14.66 18.05 -1.34
C LYS A 365 14.53 19.28 -0.44
N GLN A 366 13.65 20.22 -0.77
CA GLN A 366 13.44 21.44 0.02
C GLN A 366 13.00 21.09 1.44
N ALA A 367 13.60 21.72 2.45
CA ALA A 367 13.09 21.62 3.81
C ALA A 367 11.69 22.23 3.87
N SER A 368 10.76 21.56 4.53
CA SER A 368 9.39 22.05 4.67
C SER A 368 8.99 21.88 6.13
N HIS A 369 8.42 22.94 6.69
CA HIS A 369 8.05 23.03 8.08
C HIS A 369 6.57 23.35 8.16
N LEU A 370 5.86 22.61 9.00
CA LEU A 370 4.47 22.94 9.29
C LEU A 370 4.39 24.23 10.11
N PRO A 371 3.33 25.04 9.94
CA PRO A 371 3.02 26.12 10.86
C PRO A 371 2.99 25.59 12.29
N SER A 372 3.85 26.14 13.13
CA SER A 372 4.05 25.72 14.51
C SER A 372 3.72 26.87 15.46
N LEU A 373 3.17 26.53 16.63
CA LEU A 373 2.93 27.50 17.70
C LEU A 373 4.18 27.74 18.56
N GLU A 374 5.25 26.99 18.36
CA GLU A 374 6.50 27.08 19.15
C GLU A 374 7.19 28.44 19.05
N SER A 375 6.93 29.22 18.00
CA SER A 375 7.48 30.56 17.84
C SER A 375 6.85 31.61 18.78
N PHE A 376 5.76 31.27 19.46
CA PHE A 376 5.03 32.18 20.36
C PHE A 376 5.36 31.90 21.82
N ASP A 377 5.24 32.92 22.67
CA ASP A 377 5.29 32.76 24.13
C ASP A 377 4.10 31.93 24.64
N SER A 378 4.22 31.36 25.85
CA SER A 378 3.21 30.44 26.40
C SER A 378 1.82 31.06 26.48
N VAL A 379 1.72 32.35 26.83
CA VAL A 379 0.44 33.03 27.00
C VAL A 379 -0.26 33.17 25.65
N THR A 380 0.49 33.60 24.64
CA THR A 380 0.00 33.67 23.26
C THR A 380 -0.37 32.28 22.72
N GLN A 381 0.43 31.25 23.00
CA GLN A 381 0.09 29.88 22.60
C GLN A 381 -1.23 29.42 23.18
N ASP A 382 -1.48 29.68 24.47
CA ASP A 382 -2.72 29.28 25.13
C ASP A 382 -3.93 30.04 24.58
N GLN A 383 -3.77 31.35 24.30
CA GLN A 383 -4.81 32.13 23.64
C GLN A 383 -5.11 31.61 22.21
N ILE A 384 -4.08 31.24 21.44
CA ILE A 384 -4.26 30.65 20.10
C ILE A 384 -4.95 29.28 20.20
N ARG A 385 -4.56 28.44 21.17
CA ARG A 385 -5.21 27.14 21.41
C ARG A 385 -6.67 27.30 21.79
N GLU A 386 -7.00 28.30 22.60
CA GLU A 386 -8.38 28.61 22.97
C GLU A 386 -9.22 29.00 21.74
N ILE A 387 -8.67 29.83 20.84
CA ILE A 387 -9.30 30.12 19.55
C ILE A 387 -9.49 28.83 18.74
N GLY A 388 -8.47 27.97 18.70
CA GLY A 388 -8.53 26.66 18.06
C GLY A 388 -9.65 25.78 18.62
N HIS A 389 -9.85 25.74 19.94
CA HIS A 389 -10.92 24.95 20.56
C HIS A 389 -12.30 25.45 20.13
N LYS A 390 -12.49 26.78 20.02
CA LYS A 390 -13.75 27.37 19.56
C LYS A 390 -13.97 27.16 18.06
N LEU A 391 -12.92 27.25 17.25
CA LEU A 391 -12.97 26.99 15.81
C LEU A 391 -13.35 25.54 15.50
N PHE A 392 -12.77 24.60 16.23
CA PHE A 392 -12.98 23.16 16.02
C PHE A 392 -13.99 22.56 17.02
N ASN A 393 -15.00 23.32 17.45
CA ASN A 393 -15.98 22.88 18.45
C ASN A 393 -16.69 21.55 18.07
N ALA A 394 -17.00 21.34 16.78
CA ALA A 394 -17.61 20.12 16.26
C ALA A 394 -16.60 18.95 16.10
N SER A 395 -15.33 19.17 16.48
CA SER A 395 -14.24 18.20 16.39
C SER A 395 -13.32 18.21 17.61
N HIS A 396 -13.79 18.76 18.75
CA HIS A 396 -12.99 18.93 19.95
C HIS A 396 -13.81 18.73 21.22
N ALA A 397 -13.22 18.04 22.21
CA ALA A 397 -13.79 17.81 23.53
C ALA A 397 -15.18 17.14 23.51
N LEU A 398 -15.48 16.39 22.45
CA LEU A 398 -16.71 15.60 22.34
C LEU A 398 -16.56 14.27 23.08
N SER A 399 -17.67 13.76 23.62
CA SER A 399 -17.71 12.48 24.34
C SER A 399 -17.24 11.31 23.48
N ASP A 400 -17.68 11.29 22.21
CA ASP A 400 -17.19 10.32 21.23
C ASP A 400 -15.83 10.76 20.67
N LYS A 401 -14.79 9.96 20.97
CA LYS A 401 -13.44 10.14 20.46
C LYS A 401 -13.37 10.06 18.93
N ALA A 402 -14.33 9.43 18.25
CA ALA A 402 -14.38 9.34 16.78
C ALA A 402 -14.56 10.69 16.10
N PHE A 403 -15.18 11.65 16.79
CA PHE A 403 -15.44 12.99 16.24
C PHE A 403 -14.28 13.95 16.46
N ASN A 404 -13.36 13.62 17.35
CA ASN A 404 -12.28 14.51 17.76
C ASN A 404 -11.04 14.38 16.87
N ILE A 405 -10.40 15.53 16.58
CA ILE A 405 -9.04 15.57 16.02
C ILE A 405 -8.01 15.63 17.16
N CYS A 406 -6.81 15.08 16.94
CA CYS A 406 -5.77 15.13 17.96
C CYS A 406 -5.22 16.55 18.16
N ALA A 407 -4.72 16.85 19.36
CA ALA A 407 -4.27 18.19 19.73
C ALA A 407 -3.18 18.73 18.79
N ALA A 408 -2.18 17.91 18.42
CA ALA A 408 -1.12 18.32 17.51
C ALA A 408 -1.64 18.68 16.10
N VAL A 409 -2.60 17.93 15.58
CA VAL A 409 -3.25 18.25 14.29
C VAL A 409 -4.01 19.56 14.40
N ARG A 410 -4.80 19.74 15.47
CA ARG A 410 -5.54 20.97 15.71
C ARG A 410 -4.62 22.18 15.77
N ASP A 411 -3.52 22.10 16.53
CA ASP A 411 -2.59 23.22 16.68
C ASP A 411 -1.96 23.62 15.33
N VAL A 412 -1.57 22.66 14.49
CA VAL A 412 -1.06 22.92 13.12
C VAL A 412 -2.14 23.53 12.22
N LEU A 413 -3.37 23.01 12.25
CA LEU A 413 -4.47 23.53 11.44
C LEU A 413 -4.89 24.94 11.90
N THR A 414 -4.91 25.20 13.21
CA THR A 414 -5.15 26.54 13.76
C THR A 414 -4.05 27.51 13.33
N ALA A 415 -2.77 27.13 13.45
CA ALA A 415 -1.66 27.95 12.96
C ALA A 415 -1.77 28.21 11.45
N THR A 416 -2.19 27.21 10.67
CA THR A 416 -2.42 27.34 9.22
C THR A 416 -3.55 28.34 8.90
N ILE A 417 -4.65 28.33 9.66
CA ILE A 417 -5.74 29.29 9.52
C ILE A 417 -5.24 30.71 9.83
N ILE A 418 -4.50 30.90 10.93
CA ILE A 418 -3.95 32.19 11.32
C ILE A 418 -3.00 32.71 10.24
N LEU A 419 -2.08 31.86 9.76
CA LEU A 419 -1.13 32.18 8.69
C LEU A 419 -1.85 32.73 7.45
N HIS A 420 -2.92 32.07 7.00
CA HIS A 420 -3.62 32.43 5.75
C HIS A 420 -4.84 33.34 5.93
N TYR A 421 -5.17 33.76 7.15
CA TYR A 421 -6.31 34.64 7.43
C TYR A 421 -6.31 35.95 6.62
N PRO A 422 -5.17 36.67 6.46
CA PRO A 422 -5.14 37.89 5.64
C PRO A 422 -5.52 37.61 4.18
N SER A 423 -5.03 36.51 3.61
CA SER A 423 -5.32 36.12 2.23
C SER A 423 -6.79 35.73 2.03
N LEU A 424 -7.38 35.00 2.99
CA LEU A 424 -8.81 34.67 2.98
C LEU A 424 -9.68 35.93 3.06
N THR A 425 -9.31 36.87 3.92
CA THR A 425 -10.04 38.13 4.09
C THR A 425 -9.95 39.01 2.84
N LYS A 426 -8.77 39.04 2.19
CA LYS A 426 -8.59 39.75 0.91
C LYS A 426 -9.41 39.12 -0.20
N LEU A 427 -9.57 37.80 -0.20
CA LEU A 427 -10.32 37.08 -1.22
C LEU A 427 -11.83 37.30 -1.10
N ASN A 428 -12.39 37.10 0.10
CA ASN A 428 -13.78 37.42 0.39
C ASN A 428 -13.96 37.72 1.90
N PRO A 429 -14.07 39.00 2.30
CA PRO A 429 -14.21 39.38 3.70
C PRO A 429 -15.57 38.98 4.29
N GLN A 430 -16.58 38.75 3.44
CA GLN A 430 -17.92 38.36 3.84
C GLN A 430 -18.12 36.85 3.92
N ALA A 431 -17.10 36.06 3.55
CA ALA A 431 -17.16 34.61 3.54
C ALA A 431 -17.55 34.04 4.92
N PRO A 432 -18.41 33.00 5.00
CA PRO A 432 -18.85 32.41 6.26
C PRO A 432 -17.70 31.99 7.18
N VAL A 433 -16.60 31.48 6.62
CA VAL A 433 -15.43 31.06 7.41
C VAL A 433 -14.67 32.25 8.01
N VAL A 434 -14.55 33.38 7.28
CA VAL A 434 -13.88 34.60 7.77
C VAL A 434 -14.67 35.18 8.94
N LYS A 435 -16.00 35.27 8.80
CA LYS A 435 -16.90 35.67 9.91
C LYS A 435 -16.77 34.74 11.11
N THR A 436 -16.61 33.45 10.88
CA THR A 436 -16.45 32.46 11.94
C THR A 436 -15.12 32.60 12.68
N ILE A 437 -14.02 32.82 11.95
CA ILE A 437 -12.71 33.11 12.55
C ILE A 437 -12.80 34.36 13.42
N GLN A 438 -13.34 35.46 12.89
CA GLN A 438 -13.48 36.72 13.63
C GLN A 438 -14.33 36.56 14.89
N ARG A 439 -15.43 35.80 14.83
CA ARG A 439 -16.28 35.51 15.99
C ARG A 439 -15.55 34.70 17.05
N CYS A 440 -14.82 33.65 16.66
CA CYS A 440 -14.05 32.82 17.60
C CYS A 440 -12.89 33.58 18.24
N VAL A 441 -12.26 34.48 17.50
CA VAL A 441 -11.19 35.38 17.99
C VAL A 441 -11.76 36.33 19.04
N ALA A 442 -12.85 37.03 18.73
CA ALA A 442 -13.54 37.92 19.67
C ALA A 442 -14.02 37.18 20.94
N ALA A 443 -14.59 35.98 20.77
CA ALA A 443 -15.05 35.15 21.89
C ALA A 443 -13.91 34.61 22.79
N SER A 444 -12.65 34.68 22.33
CA SER A 444 -11.47 34.30 23.11
C SER A 444 -10.71 35.52 23.66
N GLY A 445 -11.36 36.70 23.65
CA GLY A 445 -10.76 37.94 24.15
C GLY A 445 -9.58 38.46 23.32
N ALA A 446 -9.37 37.92 22.11
CA ALA A 446 -8.31 38.36 21.20
C ALA A 446 -8.84 39.40 20.20
N SER A 447 -7.95 40.26 19.71
CA SER A 447 -8.29 41.25 18.68
C SER A 447 -7.92 40.76 17.29
N ILE A 448 -8.57 41.31 16.26
CA ILE A 448 -8.17 41.06 14.86
C ILE A 448 -6.75 41.57 14.60
N THR A 449 -6.32 42.63 15.28
CA THR A 449 -4.94 43.14 15.20
C THR A 449 -3.93 42.11 15.71
N SER A 450 -4.24 41.44 16.82
CA SER A 450 -3.44 40.34 17.36
C SER A 450 -3.34 39.19 16.35
N LEU A 451 -4.47 38.83 15.73
CA LEU A 451 -4.52 37.78 14.71
C LEU A 451 -3.63 38.10 13.49
N LEU A 452 -3.64 39.36 13.02
CA LEU A 452 -2.78 39.81 11.93
C LEU A 452 -1.30 39.80 12.33
N ALA A 453 -0.97 40.23 13.56
CA ALA A 453 0.39 40.19 14.08
C ALA A 453 0.91 38.74 14.17
N TRP A 454 0.09 37.80 14.65
CA TRP A 454 0.44 36.38 14.70
C TRP A 454 0.64 35.78 13.30
N SER A 455 -0.18 36.16 12.31
CA SER A 455 -0.01 35.76 10.91
C SER A 455 1.34 36.22 10.35
N GLN A 456 1.73 37.47 10.62
CA GLN A 456 3.02 38.01 10.21
C GLN A 456 4.18 37.27 10.89
N GLN A 457 4.08 36.99 12.19
CA GLN A 457 5.11 36.25 12.93
C GLN A 457 5.28 34.82 12.40
N LEU A 458 4.18 34.11 12.11
CA LEU A 458 4.23 32.79 11.48
C LEU A 458 4.91 32.84 10.12
N THR A 459 4.59 33.86 9.31
CA THR A 459 5.22 34.05 7.99
C THR A 459 6.73 34.23 8.11
N LEU A 460 7.17 35.08 9.06
CA LEU A 460 8.60 35.30 9.33
C LEU A 460 9.29 34.03 9.85
N SER A 461 8.64 33.29 10.74
CA SER A 461 9.18 32.03 11.27
C SER A 461 9.38 30.99 10.17
N LEU A 462 8.42 30.84 9.25
CA LEU A 462 8.56 29.92 8.11
C LEU A 462 9.67 30.35 7.14
N ALA A 463 9.87 31.66 6.95
CA ALA A 463 10.94 32.19 6.11
C ALA A 463 12.34 32.01 6.74
N GLN A 464 12.49 32.28 8.04
CA GLN A 464 13.78 32.14 8.76
C GLN A 464 14.28 30.70 8.83
N VAL A 465 13.37 29.73 8.93
CA VAL A 465 13.74 28.31 8.91
C VAL A 465 14.19 27.87 7.52
N SER A 466 13.70 28.53 6.46
CA SER A 466 14.16 28.28 5.09
C SER A 466 15.57 28.82 4.82
N SER A 467 15.95 29.97 5.41
CA SER A 467 17.29 30.57 5.24
C SER A 467 18.38 29.91 6.09
N THR A 468 18.06 29.49 7.33
CA THR A 468 19.02 28.78 8.20
C THR A 468 19.42 27.40 7.65
N ALA A 469 18.54 26.76 6.86
CA ALA A 469 18.86 25.52 6.16
C ALA A 469 19.88 25.72 5.02
N GLU A 470 19.92 26.90 4.38
CA GLU A 470 20.88 27.23 3.32
C GLU A 470 22.26 27.61 3.90
N ASP A 471 22.31 28.33 5.02
CA ASP A 471 23.57 28.74 5.68
C ASP A 471 24.31 27.55 6.33
N LEU A 472 23.60 26.52 6.78
CA LEU A 472 24.20 25.28 7.31
C LEU A 472 24.86 24.42 6.21
N ILE A 473 24.46 24.58 4.95
CA ILE A 473 25.02 23.86 3.80
C ILE A 473 26.33 24.53 3.32
N THR A 474 26.43 25.85 3.42
CA THR A 474 27.63 26.62 3.04
C THR A 474 28.68 26.71 4.16
N GLY A 475 28.28 26.61 5.43
CA GLY A 475 29.19 26.81 6.58
C GLY A 475 30.11 25.65 6.96
N ASN A 476 29.94 24.43 6.44
CA ASN A 476 30.61 23.24 6.99
C ASN A 476 31.84 22.77 6.19
N VAL A 477 32.84 23.65 6.04
CA VAL A 477 34.12 23.36 5.38
C VAL A 477 34.87 22.22 6.09
N LYS A 478 34.76 22.08 7.41
CA LYS A 478 35.40 21.00 8.18
C LYS A 478 34.75 19.63 7.95
N ALA A 479 33.43 19.55 7.79
CA ALA A 479 32.78 18.28 7.47
C ALA A 479 33.11 17.81 6.06
N LYS A 480 33.21 18.73 5.09
CA LYS A 480 33.57 18.38 3.71
C LYS A 480 34.96 17.73 3.62
N VAL A 481 35.94 18.31 4.34
CA VAL A 481 37.30 17.75 4.44
C VAL A 481 37.32 16.39 5.15
N ALA A 482 36.49 16.21 6.19
CA ALA A 482 36.38 14.92 6.87
C ALA A 482 35.73 13.83 5.99
N PHE A 483 34.74 14.18 5.17
CA PHE A 483 34.11 13.27 4.21
C PHE A 483 35.04 12.90 3.06
N GLU A 484 35.83 13.84 2.53
CA GLU A 484 36.84 13.57 1.51
C GLU A 484 37.95 12.65 2.06
N HIS A 485 38.37 12.85 3.32
CA HIS A 485 39.32 11.97 3.98
C HIS A 485 38.76 10.56 4.24
N GLN A 486 37.49 10.44 4.65
CA GLN A 486 36.82 9.14 4.80
C GLN A 486 36.62 8.42 3.45
N ALA A 487 36.31 9.15 2.38
CA ALA A 487 36.19 8.57 1.04
C ALA A 487 37.53 7.99 0.56
N ALA A 488 38.65 8.71 0.78
CA ALA A 488 39.98 8.22 0.45
C ALA A 488 40.40 6.99 1.28
N LEU A 489 39.99 6.91 2.54
CA LEU A 489 40.21 5.72 3.39
C LEU A 489 39.41 4.50 2.89
N ILE A 490 38.19 4.71 2.41
CA ILE A 490 37.34 3.64 1.85
C ILE A 490 37.95 3.12 0.55
N GLU A 491 38.43 3.98 -0.34
CA GLU A 491 39.11 3.54 -1.57
C GLU A 491 40.37 2.71 -1.27
N ARG A 492 41.19 3.14 -0.30
CA ARG A 492 42.35 2.34 0.14
C ARG A 492 41.96 0.99 0.73
N LEU A 493 40.87 0.93 1.50
CA LEU A 493 40.37 -0.34 2.07
C LEU A 493 39.85 -1.28 0.99
N ILE A 494 39.21 -0.75 -0.07
CA ILE A 494 38.78 -1.54 -1.22
C ILE A 494 39.99 -2.11 -1.96
N GLU A 495 41.03 -1.31 -2.17
CA GLU A 495 42.27 -1.75 -2.84
C GLU A 495 42.99 -2.86 -2.05
N VAL A 496 43.09 -2.70 -0.72
CA VAL A 496 43.67 -3.74 0.16
C VAL A 496 42.84 -5.03 0.14
N ASN A 497 41.51 -4.93 0.17
CA ASN A 497 40.64 -6.10 0.08
C ASN A 497 40.76 -6.83 -1.25
N ASN A 498 40.85 -6.10 -2.37
CA ASN A 498 41.05 -6.71 -3.69
C ASN A 498 42.40 -7.44 -3.77
N ASN A 499 43.46 -6.88 -3.16
CA ASN A 499 44.77 -7.52 -3.11
C ASN A 499 44.77 -8.78 -2.22
N LEU A 500 44.05 -8.72 -1.09
CA LEU A 500 43.85 -9.90 -0.22
C LEU A 500 43.05 -11.00 -0.93
N GLU A 501 41.98 -10.67 -1.67
CA GLU A 501 41.25 -11.63 -2.49
C GLU A 501 42.14 -12.26 -3.57
N ALA A 502 42.96 -11.47 -4.26
CA ALA A 502 43.91 -11.99 -5.25
C ALA A 502 44.92 -12.99 -4.63
N ARG A 503 45.39 -12.71 -3.41
CA ARG A 503 46.30 -13.60 -2.68
C ARG A 503 45.61 -14.87 -2.20
N VAL A 504 44.36 -14.78 -1.75
CA VAL A 504 43.56 -15.94 -1.36
C VAL A 504 43.29 -16.84 -2.57
N ASN A 505 42.93 -16.26 -3.72
CA ASN A 505 42.71 -17.01 -4.96
C ASN A 505 43.98 -17.74 -5.44
N LEU A 506 45.16 -17.12 -5.27
CA LEU A 506 46.44 -17.78 -5.58
C LEU A 506 46.76 -18.95 -4.62
N LEU A 507 46.45 -18.79 -3.34
CA LEU A 507 46.63 -19.85 -2.33
C LEU A 507 45.64 -21.01 -2.54
N GLU A 508 44.39 -20.71 -2.89
CA GLU A 508 43.38 -21.71 -3.22
C GLU A 508 43.74 -22.46 -4.51
N ALA A 509 44.25 -21.77 -5.54
CA ALA A 509 44.75 -22.42 -6.75
C ALA A 509 45.98 -23.31 -6.50
N ALA A 510 46.86 -22.93 -5.57
CA ALA A 510 47.99 -23.75 -5.15
C ALA A 510 47.55 -24.97 -4.32
N SER A 511 46.53 -24.81 -3.47
CA SER A 511 45.94 -25.90 -2.68
C SER A 511 45.23 -26.93 -3.56
N ASN A 512 44.45 -26.48 -4.55
CA ASN A 512 43.77 -27.37 -5.51
C ASN A 512 44.78 -28.17 -6.37
N LYS A 513 45.91 -27.57 -6.77
CA LYS A 513 47.01 -28.29 -7.44
C LYS A 513 47.68 -29.34 -6.55
N HIS A 514 47.68 -29.14 -5.23
CA HIS A 514 48.22 -30.10 -4.27
C HIS A 514 47.23 -31.25 -4.00
N GLU A 515 45.93 -30.97 -4.02
CA GLU A 515 44.85 -31.97 -3.93
C GLU A 515 44.76 -32.84 -5.20
N GLU A 516 44.93 -32.27 -6.40
CA GLU A 516 44.97 -33.05 -7.66
C GLU A 516 46.20 -33.98 -7.72
N ARG A 517 47.36 -33.53 -7.24
CA ARG A 517 48.59 -34.35 -7.16
C ARG A 517 48.51 -35.47 -6.11
N THR A 518 47.69 -35.31 -5.08
CA THR A 518 47.48 -36.35 -4.05
C THR A 518 46.38 -37.32 -4.43
N SER A 519 45.36 -36.89 -5.19
CA SER A 519 44.32 -37.78 -5.75
C SER A 519 44.88 -38.74 -6.81
N ALA A 520 45.77 -38.27 -7.70
CA ALA A 520 46.37 -39.11 -8.75
C ALA A 520 47.28 -40.24 -8.20
N ARG A 521 47.72 -40.15 -6.94
CA ARG A 521 48.55 -41.17 -6.29
C ARG A 521 47.72 -42.26 -5.57
N ASN A 522 46.42 -42.04 -5.37
CA ASN A 522 45.57 -42.90 -4.53
C ASN A 522 44.57 -43.79 -5.33
N ASP A 523 44.52 -43.68 -6.66
CA ASP A 523 43.64 -44.49 -7.53
C ASP A 523 44.18 -45.90 -7.85
N GLN A 524 45.18 -46.39 -7.12
CA GLN A 524 45.75 -47.74 -7.30
C GLN A 524 45.66 -48.61 -6.03
N ALA A 525 44.52 -48.63 -5.32
CA ALA A 525 44.19 -49.72 -4.39
C ALA A 525 42.68 -49.81 -4.02
N LYS A 526 41.99 -50.77 -4.67
CA LYS A 526 40.88 -51.64 -4.19
C LYS A 526 39.65 -51.06 -3.42
N ARG A 527 38.46 -51.33 -3.98
CA ARG A 527 37.08 -51.37 -3.39
C ARG A 527 36.81 -52.68 -2.60
N PRO A 528 35.61 -52.97 -1.97
CA PRO A 528 34.39 -52.14 -1.67
C PRO A 528 33.79 -52.25 -0.22
N ASN A 529 32.83 -51.34 0.07
CA ASN A 529 31.77 -51.31 1.12
C ASN A 529 32.24 -51.26 2.61
N GLU A 530 31.73 -50.44 3.53
CA GLU A 530 30.36 -49.97 3.79
C GLU A 530 30.38 -48.65 4.62
N SER A 531 29.43 -47.75 4.35
CA SER A 531 28.96 -46.55 5.09
C SER A 531 29.84 -45.80 6.12
N VAL A 532 30.22 -44.56 5.80
CA VAL A 532 30.64 -43.51 6.77
C VAL A 532 29.90 -42.19 6.47
N PRO A 533 29.50 -41.39 7.49
CA PRO A 533 28.45 -40.38 7.39
C PRO A 533 28.92 -39.06 6.77
N VAL A 534 28.05 -38.45 5.96
CA VAL A 534 28.26 -37.12 5.39
C VAL A 534 28.31 -36.05 6.50
N LYS A 535 29.41 -35.27 6.52
CA LYS A 535 29.64 -34.14 7.42
C LYS A 535 28.50 -33.12 7.32
N ARG A 536 27.77 -32.93 8.42
CA ARG A 536 26.70 -31.93 8.55
C ARG A 536 27.28 -30.51 8.57
N ARG A 537 26.84 -29.71 7.61
CA ARG A 537 27.00 -28.24 7.55
C ARG A 537 26.42 -27.60 8.82
N ARG A 538 27.17 -26.68 9.47
CA ARG A 538 26.75 -25.91 10.66
C ARG A 538 25.36 -25.29 10.46
N ARG A 539 24.36 -25.72 11.24
CA ARG A 539 23.01 -25.12 11.28
C ARG A 539 23.03 -23.87 12.18
N SER A 540 22.40 -22.79 11.73
CA SER A 540 22.10 -21.62 12.55
C SER A 540 21.22 -22.01 13.76
N LYS A 541 21.39 -21.33 14.90
CA LYS A 541 20.57 -21.52 16.11
C LYS A 541 19.08 -21.41 15.72
N THR A 542 18.33 -22.47 15.99
CA THR A 542 16.90 -22.56 15.66
C THR A 542 16.10 -21.87 16.76
N THR A 543 15.29 -20.86 16.43
CA THR A 543 14.39 -20.21 17.41
C THR A 543 13.27 -21.17 17.79
N PRO A 544 13.06 -21.45 19.09
CA PRO A 544 11.91 -22.20 19.59
C PRO A 544 10.57 -21.49 19.32
N LEU A 545 9.50 -22.28 19.20
CA LEU A 545 8.13 -21.77 18.98
C LEU A 545 7.66 -20.89 20.15
N VAL A 546 7.90 -21.35 21.39
CA VAL A 546 7.57 -20.60 22.61
C VAL A 546 8.25 -19.24 22.67
N ASP A 547 9.49 -19.13 22.21
CA ASP A 547 10.21 -17.85 22.21
C ASP A 547 9.63 -16.88 21.18
N THR A 548 9.12 -17.41 20.05
CA THR A 548 8.43 -16.60 19.03
C THR A 548 7.08 -16.10 19.56
N TRP A 549 6.33 -16.95 20.26
CA TRP A 549 5.08 -16.61 20.93
C TRP A 549 5.28 -15.57 22.03
N PHE A 550 6.20 -15.83 22.95
CA PHE A 550 6.50 -14.95 24.07
C PHE A 550 6.91 -13.57 23.57
N ALA A 551 7.87 -13.50 22.64
CA ALA A 551 8.33 -12.23 22.12
C ALA A 551 7.25 -11.48 21.32
N TRP A 552 6.29 -12.17 20.67
CA TRP A 552 5.16 -11.51 19.99
C TRP A 552 4.29 -10.71 20.96
N TYR A 553 4.04 -11.27 22.14
CA TYR A 553 3.19 -10.68 23.19
C TYR A 553 3.95 -9.78 24.18
N THR A 554 5.28 -9.86 24.26
CA THR A 554 6.09 -9.08 25.23
C THR A 554 6.99 -8.01 24.62
N ALA A 555 7.19 -7.95 23.29
CA ALA A 555 7.95 -6.88 22.64
C ALA A 555 7.23 -5.51 22.71
N VAL A 556 7.97 -4.40 22.65
CA VAL A 556 7.43 -3.02 22.63
C VAL A 556 8.10 -2.23 21.49
N PRO A 557 7.35 -1.67 20.52
CA PRO A 557 5.89 -1.75 20.37
C PRO A 557 5.41 -3.19 20.09
N ARG A 558 4.26 -3.57 20.67
CA ARG A 558 3.71 -4.94 20.60
C ARG A 558 3.46 -5.36 19.14
N GLY A 559 3.80 -6.61 18.78
CA GLY A 559 3.76 -7.10 17.40
C GLY A 559 4.97 -6.72 16.51
N TRP A 560 6.04 -6.16 17.09
CA TRP A 560 7.30 -5.86 16.39
C TRP A 560 8.43 -6.74 16.90
N LEU A 561 8.63 -7.88 16.25
CA LEU A 561 9.73 -8.81 16.56
C LEU A 561 11.05 -8.46 15.87
N SER A 562 11.01 -7.63 14.82
CA SER A 562 12.17 -7.38 13.96
C SER A 562 11.99 -6.17 13.06
N THR A 563 13.07 -5.45 12.76
CA THR A 563 13.13 -4.46 11.65
C THR A 563 13.02 -5.14 10.28
N ASP A 564 13.30 -6.43 10.22
CA ASP A 564 13.09 -7.31 9.06
C ASP A 564 11.60 -7.71 8.95
N LYS A 565 10.94 -7.13 7.93
CA LYS A 565 9.50 -7.31 7.65
C LYS A 565 9.13 -8.77 7.36
N HIS A 566 10.04 -9.58 6.81
CA HIS A 566 9.77 -11.00 6.54
C HIS A 566 9.66 -11.81 7.82
N LYS A 567 10.60 -11.61 8.76
CA LYS A 567 10.55 -12.24 10.09
C LYS A 567 9.30 -11.84 10.87
N LYS A 568 8.84 -10.59 10.71
CA LYS A 568 7.59 -10.10 11.32
C LYS A 568 6.36 -10.84 10.77
N SER A 569 6.23 -10.96 9.45
CA SER A 569 5.11 -11.68 8.82
C SER A 569 5.11 -13.17 9.18
N ASP A 570 6.29 -13.81 9.14
CA ASP A 570 6.43 -15.23 9.48
C ASP A 570 6.05 -15.50 10.94
N SER A 571 6.50 -14.65 11.85
CA SER A 571 6.16 -14.78 13.27
C SER A 571 4.68 -14.51 13.53
N LYS A 572 4.07 -13.53 12.84
CA LYS A 572 2.62 -13.26 12.91
C LYS A 572 1.81 -14.49 12.50
N GLN A 573 2.16 -15.10 11.35
CA GLN A 573 1.45 -16.27 10.85
C GLN A 573 1.65 -17.47 11.77
N LEU A 574 2.88 -17.67 12.26
CA LEU A 574 3.17 -18.77 13.17
C LEU A 574 2.38 -18.66 14.47
N VAL A 575 2.34 -17.48 15.09
CA VAL A 575 1.55 -17.24 16.30
C VAL A 575 0.05 -17.42 16.03
N ALA A 576 -0.46 -16.99 14.87
CA ALA A 576 -1.84 -17.24 14.49
C ALA A 576 -2.17 -18.74 14.40
N PHE A 577 -1.31 -19.55 13.78
CA PHE A 577 -1.49 -20.99 13.76
C PHE A 577 -1.39 -21.63 15.15
N MET A 578 -0.47 -21.15 16.00
CA MET A 578 -0.33 -21.67 17.37
C MET A 578 -1.62 -21.49 18.20
N LYS A 579 -2.37 -20.40 17.99
CA LYS A 579 -3.65 -20.15 18.70
C LYS A 579 -4.70 -21.23 18.45
N LEU A 580 -4.70 -21.84 17.27
CA LEU A 580 -5.67 -22.88 16.89
C LEU A 580 -5.63 -24.09 17.82
N PHE A 581 -4.45 -24.36 18.39
CA PHE A 581 -4.19 -25.53 19.23
C PHE A 581 -4.53 -25.28 20.71
N ILE A 582 -5.09 -24.11 21.06
CA ILE A 582 -5.58 -23.83 22.42
C ILE A 582 -7.08 -24.16 22.47
N GLU A 583 -7.41 -25.34 22.98
CA GLU A 583 -8.76 -25.92 22.94
C GLU A 583 -9.76 -25.27 23.89
N ASP A 584 -9.30 -24.82 25.06
CA ASP A 584 -10.19 -24.33 26.14
C ASP A 584 -10.46 -22.82 26.08
N GLY A 585 -9.91 -22.13 25.06
CA GLY A 585 -9.82 -20.67 25.05
C GLY A 585 -8.66 -20.15 25.91
N TYR A 586 -8.45 -18.84 25.95
CA TYR A 586 -7.40 -18.23 26.76
C TYR A 586 -7.69 -16.76 27.07
N THR A 587 -7.10 -16.28 28.17
CA THR A 587 -7.17 -14.88 28.59
C THR A 587 -5.77 -14.32 28.79
N LEU A 588 -5.44 -13.30 28.01
CA LEU A 588 -4.22 -12.51 28.12
C LEU A 588 -4.58 -11.08 28.50
N ASP A 589 -4.64 -10.79 29.80
CA ASP A 589 -4.91 -9.45 30.32
C ASP A 589 -3.60 -8.69 30.58
N GLU A 590 -3.42 -7.57 29.88
CA GLU A 590 -2.21 -6.73 29.98
C GLU A 590 -2.08 -6.05 31.35
N ALA A 591 -3.19 -5.85 32.07
CA ALA A 591 -3.19 -5.24 33.39
C ALA A 591 -2.74 -6.21 34.50
N SER A 592 -2.66 -7.51 34.20
CA SER A 592 -2.30 -8.52 35.19
C SER A 592 -0.79 -8.52 35.50
N PRO A 593 -0.37 -8.55 36.78
CA PRO A 593 1.02 -8.69 37.16
C PRO A 593 1.63 -10.03 36.70
N SER A 594 0.81 -11.05 36.46
CA SER A 594 1.24 -12.36 35.96
C SER A 594 1.26 -12.47 34.43
N TYR A 595 1.01 -11.38 33.69
CA TYR A 595 0.86 -11.39 32.23
C TYR A 595 1.99 -12.12 31.49
N LYS A 596 3.25 -11.89 31.88
CA LYS A 596 4.41 -12.53 31.23
C LYS A 596 4.44 -14.04 31.49
N ASP A 597 4.12 -14.47 32.70
CA ASP A 597 4.13 -15.88 33.08
C ASP A 597 2.98 -16.64 32.41
N THR A 598 1.78 -16.04 32.40
CA THR A 598 0.62 -16.56 31.67
C THR A 598 0.89 -16.66 30.17
N THR A 599 1.54 -15.64 29.58
CA THR A 599 1.94 -15.63 28.16
C THR A 599 2.89 -16.78 27.84
N ARG A 600 3.88 -17.01 28.71
CA ARG A 600 4.87 -18.09 28.52
C ARG A 600 4.22 -19.46 28.63
N HIS A 601 3.41 -19.68 29.66
CA HIS A 601 2.72 -20.95 29.89
C HIS A 601 1.78 -21.31 28.72
N LEU A 602 1.01 -20.34 28.23
CA LEU A 602 0.16 -20.52 27.04
C LEU A 602 0.98 -20.82 25.78
N GLY A 603 2.13 -20.17 25.61
CA GLY A 603 3.05 -20.45 24.51
C GLY A 603 3.62 -21.87 24.55
N GLU A 604 3.91 -22.40 25.75
CA GLU A 604 4.36 -23.78 25.95
C GLU A 604 3.26 -24.79 25.65
N LEU A 605 2.03 -24.54 26.13
CA LEU A 605 0.85 -25.37 25.86
C LEU A 605 0.57 -25.45 24.34
N ALA A 606 0.51 -24.29 23.68
CA ALA A 606 0.27 -24.20 22.24
C ALA A 606 1.39 -24.87 21.44
N SER A 607 2.65 -24.66 21.83
CA SER A 607 3.81 -25.30 21.19
C SER A 607 3.77 -26.83 21.34
N SER A 608 3.40 -27.34 22.52
CA SER A 608 3.32 -28.78 22.79
C SER A 608 2.25 -29.45 21.93
N LYS A 609 1.03 -28.90 21.93
CA LYS A 609 -0.11 -29.42 21.13
C LYS A 609 0.16 -29.33 19.63
N LEU A 610 0.71 -28.22 19.15
CA LEU A 610 1.12 -28.07 17.75
C LEU A 610 2.18 -29.12 17.34
N THR A 611 3.17 -29.37 18.20
CA THR A 611 4.23 -30.34 17.90
C THR A 611 3.70 -31.77 17.89
N ALA A 612 2.78 -32.11 18.80
CA ALA A 612 2.10 -33.41 18.81
C ALA A 612 1.32 -33.63 17.51
N TYR A 613 0.50 -32.65 17.10
CA TYR A 613 -0.26 -32.70 15.86
C TYR A 613 0.62 -32.86 14.60
N LEU A 614 1.78 -32.19 14.56
CA LEU A 614 2.73 -32.35 13.46
C LEU A 614 3.40 -33.73 13.47
N SER A 615 3.69 -34.27 14.65
CA SER A 615 4.33 -35.57 14.79
C SER A 615 3.44 -36.73 14.33
N GLU A 616 2.13 -36.66 14.60
CA GLU A 616 1.13 -37.61 14.09
C GLU A 616 1.06 -37.65 12.56
N ARG A 617 1.46 -36.55 11.91
CA ARG A 617 1.48 -36.39 10.44
C ARG A 617 2.88 -36.60 9.84
N GLY A 618 3.82 -37.17 10.60
CA GLY A 618 5.17 -37.50 10.14
C GLY A 618 6.11 -36.29 10.01
N ILE A 619 5.78 -35.14 10.60
CA ILE A 619 6.58 -33.91 10.53
C ILE A 619 7.32 -33.70 11.86
N SER A 620 8.60 -34.08 11.91
CA SER A 620 9.41 -34.04 13.15
C SER A 620 10.17 -32.72 13.39
N SER A 621 9.80 -31.64 12.68
CA SER A 621 10.53 -30.37 12.73
C SER A 621 10.16 -29.52 13.95
N LYS A 622 11.16 -28.99 14.67
CA LYS A 622 10.98 -28.14 15.85
C LYS A 622 11.29 -26.65 15.64
N GLY A 623 11.71 -26.25 14.44
CA GLY A 623 12.12 -24.88 14.15
C GLY A 623 11.00 -24.03 13.56
N SER A 624 10.83 -22.80 14.06
CA SER A 624 9.76 -21.85 13.67
C SER A 624 9.55 -21.75 12.15
N SER A 625 10.60 -21.58 11.36
CA SER A 625 10.47 -21.44 9.89
C SER A 625 10.03 -22.73 9.18
N ALA A 626 10.51 -23.88 9.65
CA ALA A 626 10.17 -25.18 9.06
C ALA A 626 8.77 -25.64 9.49
N VAL A 627 8.40 -25.38 10.75
CA VAL A 627 7.04 -25.58 11.27
C VAL A 627 6.04 -24.69 10.53
N LEU A 628 6.36 -23.42 10.30
CA LEU A 628 5.51 -22.52 9.54
C LEU A 628 5.32 -22.97 8.09
N LYS A 629 6.37 -23.49 7.44
CA LYS A 629 6.27 -24.05 6.08
C LYS A 629 5.33 -25.26 6.04
N ALA A 630 5.41 -26.15 7.04
CA ALA A 630 4.50 -27.28 7.18
C ALA A 630 3.05 -26.84 7.40
N LEU A 631 2.82 -25.85 8.27
CA LEU A 631 1.48 -25.32 8.55
C LEU A 631 0.84 -24.63 7.34
N ARG A 632 1.61 -23.89 6.55
CA ARG A 632 1.15 -23.33 5.27
C ARG A 632 0.76 -24.41 4.27
N GLN A 633 1.45 -25.56 4.28
CA GLN A 633 1.08 -26.69 3.44
C GLN A 633 -0.24 -27.30 3.90
N LEU A 634 -0.37 -27.60 5.20
CA LEU A 634 -1.58 -28.18 5.78
C LEU A 634 -2.81 -27.28 5.63
N HIS A 635 -2.63 -25.96 5.68
CA HIS A 635 -3.69 -24.99 5.40
C HIS A 635 -4.13 -25.04 3.92
N ARG A 636 -3.20 -25.16 2.97
CA ARG A 636 -3.52 -25.28 1.54
C ARG A 636 -4.22 -26.59 1.20
N GLU A 637 -3.96 -27.62 1.98
CA GLU A 637 -4.61 -28.94 1.90
C GLU A 637 -5.90 -28.99 2.75
N GLU A 638 -6.39 -27.85 3.24
CA GLU A 638 -7.64 -27.73 4.02
C GLU A 638 -7.68 -28.55 5.32
N SER A 639 -6.54 -29.15 5.72
CA SER A 639 -6.42 -30.01 6.90
C SER A 639 -6.53 -29.27 8.25
N LEU A 640 -6.55 -27.93 8.23
CA LEU A 640 -6.69 -27.09 9.42
C LEU A 640 -8.09 -26.45 9.53
N ASN A 641 -9.00 -26.71 8.60
CA ASN A 641 -10.31 -26.04 8.53
C ASN A 641 -11.17 -26.28 9.78
N GLU A 642 -11.20 -27.52 10.31
CA GLU A 642 -11.95 -27.84 11.53
C GLU A 642 -11.43 -27.07 12.75
N LEU A 643 -10.10 -26.95 12.89
CA LEU A 643 -9.47 -26.17 13.95
C LEU A 643 -9.76 -24.67 13.81
N ILE A 644 -9.80 -24.15 12.59
CA ILE A 644 -10.16 -22.76 12.30
C ILE A 644 -11.62 -22.49 12.66
N ILE A 645 -12.54 -23.38 12.30
CA ILE A 645 -13.97 -23.26 12.63
C ILE A 645 -14.16 -23.31 14.15
N ALA A 646 -13.51 -24.25 14.85
CA ALA A 646 -13.56 -24.36 16.30
C ALA A 646 -13.01 -23.10 16.99
N TYR A 647 -11.92 -22.53 16.48
CA TYR A 647 -11.36 -21.28 17.00
C TYR A 647 -12.27 -20.07 16.76
N ASP A 648 -12.89 -19.95 15.58
CA ASP A 648 -13.86 -18.89 15.28
C ASP A 648 -15.11 -18.98 16.20
N GLN A 649 -15.56 -20.19 16.53
CA GLN A 649 -16.64 -20.41 17.49
C GLN A 649 -16.24 -19.95 18.91
N ARG A 650 -15.01 -20.25 19.36
CA ARG A 650 -14.50 -19.79 20.67
C ARG A 650 -14.41 -18.26 20.75
N LEU A 651 -14.01 -17.62 19.65
CA LEU A 651 -14.01 -16.16 19.53
C LEU A 651 -15.44 -15.60 19.62
N ALA A 652 -16.41 -16.22 18.93
CA ALA A 652 -17.81 -15.77 18.95
C ALA A 652 -18.47 -15.89 20.33
N ILE A 653 -18.09 -16.89 21.13
CA ILE A 653 -18.62 -17.14 22.49
C ILE A 653 -17.85 -16.31 23.55
N GLY A 654 -16.84 -15.52 23.15
CA GLY A 654 -16.08 -14.69 24.08
C GLY A 654 -15.11 -15.45 24.99
N ARG A 655 -14.73 -16.70 24.65
CA ARG A 655 -13.75 -17.50 25.42
C ARG A 655 -12.29 -17.16 25.10
N VAL A 656 -12.05 -16.16 24.25
CA VAL A 656 -10.70 -15.70 23.87
C VAL A 656 -10.60 -14.22 24.15
N VAL A 657 -9.75 -13.85 25.10
CA VAL A 657 -9.39 -12.46 25.41
C VAL A 657 -7.92 -12.29 25.02
N ASP A 658 -7.69 -11.59 23.91
CA ASP A 658 -6.36 -11.39 23.33
C ASP A 658 -6.07 -9.90 23.17
N PRO A 659 -4.91 -9.41 23.64
CA PRO A 659 -4.54 -7.99 23.57
C PRO A 659 -4.21 -7.52 22.15
N ALA A 660 -3.99 -8.43 21.21
CA ALA A 660 -3.80 -8.08 19.81
C ALA A 660 -5.14 -7.63 19.18
N PRO A 661 -5.15 -6.60 18.31
CA PRO A 661 -6.37 -6.09 17.67
C PRO A 661 -7.22 -7.18 16.99
N MET A 662 -8.55 -7.06 16.99
CA MET A 662 -9.49 -8.07 16.44
C MET A 662 -9.16 -8.57 15.02
N HIS A 663 -8.59 -7.72 14.15
CA HIS A 663 -8.15 -8.11 12.80
C HIS A 663 -6.93 -9.05 12.79
N HIS A 664 -6.14 -9.10 13.86
CA HIS A 664 -5.11 -10.11 14.08
C HIS A 664 -5.68 -11.45 14.58
N GLN A 665 -6.89 -11.45 15.15
CA GLN A 665 -7.54 -12.65 15.66
C GLN A 665 -8.28 -13.42 14.55
N ARG A 666 -8.86 -12.71 13.58
CA ARG A 666 -9.56 -13.30 12.40
C ARG A 666 -8.64 -13.64 11.21
N SER A 667 -7.32 -13.53 11.39
CA SER A 667 -6.34 -13.53 10.29
C SER A 667 -6.28 -14.81 9.45
N LEU A 668 -6.80 -15.94 9.95
CA LEU A 668 -6.58 -17.24 9.31
C LEU A 668 -7.46 -17.47 8.08
N LYS A 669 -8.62 -16.79 7.96
CA LYS A 669 -9.45 -16.85 6.74
C LYS A 669 -8.91 -16.02 5.57
N VAL A 670 -7.91 -15.15 5.79
CA VAL A 670 -7.45 -14.14 4.82
C VAL A 670 -5.95 -14.28 4.46
N LEU A 671 -5.21 -15.20 5.09
CA LEU A 671 -3.74 -15.22 5.00
C LEU A 671 -3.10 -16.18 3.97
N LEU A 672 -3.85 -16.64 2.96
CA LEU A 672 -3.27 -17.25 1.75
C LEU A 672 -3.94 -16.75 0.47
#